data_AF-A0A511AHL8-F1
#
_entry.id   AF-A0A511AHL8-F1
#
_cell.length_a   1.000
_cell.length_b   1.000
_cell.length_c   1.000
_cell.angle_alpha   90.00
_cell.angle_beta   90.00
_cell.angle_gamma   90.00
#
_symmetry.space_group_name_H-M   'P 1'
#
loop_
_entity.id
_entity.type
_entity.pdbx_description
1 polymer ?
#
loop_
_entity_poly.entity_id
_entity_poly.type
_entity_poly.pdbx_seq_one_letter_code
_entity_poly.pdbx_strand_id
1 'polypeptide(L)'
;MARSIYITSAEGHSGKSTIALGVLDALMRATPRVGVFRPIARSSAERDYVLELMLAHDGVHLDYEDCVGVTYDEVRDDPDRALATIVSRFKAVEAQCDSVVIVGSDYTDVASPAELGYNARIAANLAAPVLLVLGGRDQQGGGEQLGTSTARTPSAVGQIAALALSELQEERAELFAVIVNRADPDALAATADAVRAVQEQARPVWAIPEDRTLVAPSIRGILSAVDGRLVKGDPELLTREALSVVVAGMSMVNVLPRLTEDAVVVVPADRTEVLLALLLADASGTFPSIAGIILNGPFPLPEAIEQLLDGLASRVPIIATDHGTYDTAVRVMGARGRLAADSRHRYDRALGLFQTHVDYTSLTTQLGLAESTVVTPLMFEYGLLERARADRRRIVLPEGEDDRILRAAATLIARDVADLTILGNQAEIHARATELGVDISAAQIISPTDPEYVARFAEEYARLRAHKGVTVQQAADTVTDVSYFGTMMVHLGLADGMVSGAAHTTAHTIRPSFEIIKTRPGVEVVSSVFLMALADRVLVYGDCAVIPDPTSVQLADIAVSSAETAQQFGIDPRVAMLSYSTGESGSGADVDKVRAATALVRERAPELPVEGPIQYDAAADAAVAKAKLPDSAVAGRATVFIFPDLNTGNNTYKAVQRSAGAVAIGPVLQGLNKPINDLSRGALVDDIVNTVAITAIQAQGGVA
;
A
#
# COMPACT_ATOMS: atom_id res chain seq x y z
N MET A 1 -1.97 -25.00 -17.35
CA MET A 1 -3.05 -25.02 -16.36
C MET A 1 -2.76 -23.91 -15.38
N ALA A 2 -3.78 -23.13 -15.01
CA ALA A 2 -3.58 -22.01 -14.12
C ALA A 2 -3.22 -22.55 -12.72
N ARG A 3 -2.35 -21.85 -12.00
CA ARG A 3 -2.04 -22.20 -10.61
C ARG A 3 -3.17 -21.68 -9.72
N SER A 4 -3.97 -22.58 -9.18
CA SER A 4 -5.15 -22.20 -8.39
C SER A 4 -4.92 -22.50 -6.91
N ILE A 5 -5.49 -21.70 -6.03
CA ILE A 5 -5.44 -21.91 -4.58
C ILE A 5 -6.84 -21.78 -4.00
N TYR A 6 -7.24 -22.75 -3.18
CA TYR A 6 -8.57 -22.77 -2.55
C TYR A 6 -8.48 -22.30 -1.11
N ILE A 7 -9.06 -21.16 -0.79
CA ILE A 7 -9.06 -20.59 0.55
C ILE A 7 -10.36 -20.99 1.25
N THR A 8 -10.26 -21.72 2.35
CA THR A 8 -11.42 -22.13 3.15
C THR A 8 -11.14 -21.96 4.64
N SER A 9 -12.18 -22.07 5.47
CA SER A 9 -12.03 -22.00 6.92
C SER A 9 -12.85 -23.06 7.62
N ALA A 10 -12.36 -23.54 8.76
CA ALA A 10 -13.08 -24.52 9.59
C ALA A 10 -14.30 -23.93 10.30
N GLU A 11 -14.37 -22.60 10.38
CA GLU A 11 -15.40 -21.86 11.09
C GLU A 11 -15.77 -20.60 10.30
N GLY A 12 -16.96 -20.06 10.54
CA GLY A 12 -17.34 -18.71 10.09
C GLY A 12 -16.43 -17.64 10.72
N HIS A 13 -16.49 -16.40 10.25
CA HIS A 13 -15.85 -15.22 10.89
C HIS A 13 -14.34 -15.33 11.20
N SER A 14 -13.64 -16.25 10.53
CA SER A 14 -12.19 -16.47 10.62
C SER A 14 -11.36 -15.33 10.00
N GLY A 15 -12.00 -14.33 9.39
CA GLY A 15 -11.33 -13.27 8.64
C GLY A 15 -10.74 -13.76 7.30
N LYS A 16 -11.33 -14.83 6.72
CA LYS A 16 -10.92 -15.40 5.43
C LYS A 16 -10.80 -14.35 4.32
N SER A 17 -11.67 -13.35 4.27
CA SER A 17 -11.61 -12.28 3.28
C SER A 17 -10.29 -11.50 3.35
N THR A 18 -9.76 -11.22 4.55
CA THR A 18 -8.43 -10.59 4.74
C THR A 18 -7.34 -11.42 4.07
N ILE A 19 -7.39 -12.73 4.30
CA ILE A 19 -6.42 -13.69 3.76
C ILE A 19 -6.55 -13.78 2.24
N ALA A 20 -7.77 -13.80 1.71
CA ALA A 20 -8.03 -13.84 0.27
C ALA A 20 -7.46 -12.63 -0.46
N LEU A 21 -7.55 -11.44 0.14
CA LEU A 21 -6.94 -10.22 -0.41
C LEU A 21 -5.41 -10.31 -0.39
N GLY A 22 -4.81 -10.75 0.71
CA GLY A 22 -3.36 -10.93 0.79
C GLY A 22 -2.82 -11.95 -0.22
N VAL A 23 -3.55 -13.05 -0.44
CA VAL A 23 -3.23 -14.06 -1.46
C VAL A 23 -3.41 -13.51 -2.87
N LEU A 24 -4.50 -12.76 -3.13
CA LEU A 24 -4.73 -12.11 -4.43
C LEU A 24 -3.58 -11.16 -4.77
N ASP A 25 -3.21 -10.28 -3.83
CA ASP A 25 -2.08 -9.37 -3.95
C ASP A 25 -0.78 -10.15 -4.23
N ALA A 26 -0.59 -11.27 -3.54
CA ALA A 26 0.58 -12.11 -3.74
C ALA A 26 0.63 -12.74 -5.14
N LEU A 27 -0.50 -13.23 -5.67
CA LEU A 27 -0.55 -13.82 -7.01
C LEU A 27 -0.35 -12.77 -8.11
N MET A 28 -0.85 -11.55 -7.92
CA MET A 28 -0.73 -10.47 -8.89
C MET A 28 0.69 -9.97 -9.07
N ARG A 29 1.55 -10.21 -8.08
CA ARG A 29 2.99 -9.95 -8.16
C ARG A 29 3.77 -11.02 -8.90
N ALA A 30 3.23 -12.23 -8.95
CA ALA A 30 3.90 -13.37 -9.55
C ALA A 30 3.41 -13.68 -10.97
N THR A 31 2.16 -13.32 -11.29
CA THR A 31 1.52 -13.67 -12.56
C THR A 31 0.78 -12.50 -13.20
N PRO A 32 0.83 -12.35 -14.54
CA PRO A 32 0.19 -11.23 -15.22
C PRO A 32 -1.35 -11.25 -15.20
N ARG A 33 -1.97 -12.45 -15.23
CA ARG A 33 -3.43 -12.61 -15.27
C ARG A 33 -3.92 -13.43 -14.09
N VAL A 34 -4.50 -12.74 -13.11
CA VAL A 34 -5.05 -13.38 -11.92
C VAL A 34 -6.58 -13.39 -11.98
N GLY A 35 -7.16 -14.55 -11.79
CA GLY A 35 -8.61 -14.74 -11.69
C GLY A 35 -9.07 -14.87 -10.25
N VAL A 36 -10.36 -14.63 -10.03
CA VAL A 36 -11.03 -14.84 -8.76
C VAL A 36 -12.24 -15.71 -9.01
N PHE A 37 -12.52 -16.67 -8.12
CA PHE A 37 -13.67 -17.53 -8.23
C PHE A 37 -14.34 -17.77 -6.88
N ARG A 38 -15.67 -17.66 -6.84
CA ARG A 38 -16.52 -17.87 -5.67
C ARG A 38 -17.40 -19.09 -5.94
N PRO A 39 -17.03 -20.30 -5.46
CA PRO A 39 -17.77 -21.53 -5.75
C PRO A 39 -19.22 -21.47 -5.27
N ILE A 40 -19.47 -20.88 -4.11
CA ILE A 40 -20.79 -20.76 -3.50
C ILE A 40 -21.00 -19.30 -3.07
N ALA A 41 -22.03 -18.66 -3.63
CA ALA A 41 -22.48 -17.33 -3.25
C ALA A 41 -23.72 -17.38 -2.33
N ARG A 42 -23.91 -16.32 -1.53
CA ARG A 42 -25.02 -16.25 -0.56
C ARG A 42 -26.39 -16.28 -1.20
N SER A 43 -26.56 -15.51 -2.27
CA SER A 43 -27.80 -15.39 -3.02
C SER A 43 -27.49 -14.90 -4.43
N SER A 44 -28.45 -15.00 -5.34
CA SER A 44 -28.41 -14.32 -6.64
C SER A 44 -28.98 -12.89 -6.60
N ALA A 45 -29.60 -12.48 -5.49
CA ALA A 45 -30.27 -11.18 -5.35
C ALA A 45 -29.32 -10.09 -4.82
N GLU A 46 -28.44 -10.45 -3.89
CA GLU A 46 -27.38 -9.59 -3.36
C GLU A 46 -26.01 -10.11 -3.81
N ARG A 47 -25.19 -9.21 -4.36
CA ARG A 47 -23.81 -9.52 -4.73
C ARG A 47 -22.97 -9.81 -3.49
N ASP A 48 -22.13 -10.84 -3.60
CA ASP A 48 -21.10 -11.20 -2.62
C ASP A 48 -20.03 -10.09 -2.55
N TYR A 49 -19.99 -9.39 -1.42
CA TYR A 49 -19.09 -8.27 -1.18
C TYR A 49 -17.60 -8.64 -1.23
N VAL A 50 -17.23 -9.87 -0.89
CA VAL A 50 -15.82 -10.32 -0.92
C VAL A 50 -15.39 -10.46 -2.37
N LEU A 51 -16.26 -11.06 -3.19
CA LEU A 51 -16.01 -11.18 -4.62
C LEU A 51 -15.95 -9.79 -5.28
N GLU A 52 -16.86 -8.88 -4.97
CA GLU A 52 -16.81 -7.50 -5.49
C GLU A 52 -15.51 -6.79 -5.13
N LEU A 53 -15.07 -6.92 -3.87
CA LEU A 53 -13.82 -6.32 -3.40
C LEU A 53 -12.60 -6.86 -4.16
N MET A 54 -12.57 -8.17 -4.42
CA MET A 54 -11.47 -8.80 -5.16
C MET A 54 -11.50 -8.49 -6.67
N LEU A 55 -12.69 -8.34 -7.26
CA LEU A 55 -12.85 -7.95 -8.67
C LEU A 55 -12.58 -6.46 -8.91
N ALA A 56 -12.73 -5.62 -7.89
CA ALA A 56 -12.36 -4.21 -7.95
C ALA A 56 -10.84 -3.98 -8.01
N HIS A 57 -10.03 -5.03 -7.83
CA HIS A 57 -8.58 -4.94 -7.80
C HIS A 57 -7.99 -4.82 -9.21
N ASP A 58 -7.10 -3.85 -9.41
CA ASP A 58 -6.52 -3.54 -10.72
C ASP A 58 -5.76 -4.76 -11.29
N GLY A 59 -6.16 -5.27 -12.44
CA GLY A 59 -5.55 -6.45 -13.07
C GLY A 59 -6.39 -7.73 -12.99
N VAL A 60 -7.51 -7.71 -12.28
CA VAL A 60 -8.56 -8.73 -12.42
C VAL A 60 -9.56 -8.27 -13.48
N HIS A 61 -9.56 -8.94 -14.64
CA HIS A 61 -10.42 -8.58 -15.78
C HIS A 61 -11.45 -9.68 -16.04
N LEU A 62 -12.38 -9.84 -15.11
CA LEU A 62 -13.46 -10.83 -15.18
C LEU A 62 -14.80 -10.19 -14.81
N ASP A 63 -15.87 -10.63 -15.46
CA ASP A 63 -17.22 -10.22 -15.10
C ASP A 63 -17.70 -10.97 -13.85
N TYR A 64 -18.44 -10.26 -12.98
CA TYR A 64 -18.93 -10.81 -11.71
C TYR A 64 -19.66 -12.15 -11.87
N GLU A 65 -20.54 -12.25 -12.87
CA GLU A 65 -21.37 -13.43 -13.12
C GLU A 65 -20.55 -14.67 -13.52
N ASP A 66 -19.41 -14.46 -14.19
CA ASP A 66 -18.52 -15.54 -14.62
C ASP A 66 -17.71 -16.11 -13.43
N CYS A 67 -17.52 -15.30 -12.39
CA CYS A 67 -16.76 -15.66 -11.19
C CYS A 67 -17.59 -16.39 -10.12
N VAL A 68 -18.90 -16.55 -10.31
CA VAL A 68 -19.79 -17.23 -9.35
C VAL A 68 -20.11 -18.65 -9.81
N GLY A 69 -19.91 -19.64 -8.93
CA GLY A 69 -20.28 -21.03 -9.17
C GLY A 69 -21.78 -21.26 -9.07
N VAL A 70 -22.30 -21.34 -7.85
CA VAL A 70 -23.71 -21.61 -7.52
C VAL A 70 -24.12 -20.85 -6.25
N THR A 71 -25.39 -20.92 -5.88
CA THR A 71 -25.94 -20.37 -4.63
C THR A 71 -26.08 -21.43 -3.54
N TYR A 72 -26.28 -21.01 -2.27
CA TYR A 72 -26.57 -21.96 -1.19
C TYR A 72 -27.83 -22.79 -1.42
N ASP A 73 -28.87 -22.20 -2.00
CA ASP A 73 -30.13 -22.91 -2.25
C ASP A 73 -29.91 -24.04 -3.27
N GLU A 74 -29.13 -23.80 -4.31
CA GLU A 74 -28.78 -24.84 -5.29
C GLU A 74 -27.95 -25.98 -4.68
N VAL A 75 -27.05 -25.67 -3.73
CA VAL A 75 -26.29 -26.70 -2.99
C VAL A 75 -27.19 -27.51 -2.06
N ARG A 76 -28.17 -26.86 -1.41
CA ARG A 76 -29.16 -27.53 -0.53
C ARG A 76 -30.11 -28.42 -1.33
N ASP A 77 -30.47 -28.02 -2.54
CA ASP A 77 -31.37 -28.76 -3.43
C ASP A 77 -30.70 -29.99 -4.04
N ASP A 78 -29.50 -29.84 -4.60
CA ASP A 78 -28.75 -30.92 -5.25
C ASP A 78 -27.22 -30.66 -5.20
N PRO A 79 -26.51 -31.18 -4.17
CA PRO A 79 -25.09 -30.90 -4.00
C PRO A 79 -24.22 -31.50 -5.12
N ASP A 80 -24.61 -32.63 -5.71
CA ASP A 80 -23.81 -33.26 -6.77
C ASP A 80 -23.94 -32.49 -8.10
N ARG A 81 -25.14 -32.02 -8.43
CA ARG A 81 -25.35 -31.12 -9.58
C ARG A 81 -24.68 -29.76 -9.36
N ALA A 82 -24.76 -29.23 -8.15
CA ALA A 82 -24.08 -27.99 -7.78
C ALA A 82 -22.56 -28.12 -7.99
N LEU A 83 -21.94 -29.19 -7.51
CA LEU A 83 -20.52 -29.48 -7.71
C LEU A 83 -20.13 -29.55 -9.20
N ALA A 84 -20.93 -30.23 -10.03
CA ALA A 84 -20.68 -30.29 -11.47
C ALA A 84 -20.74 -28.91 -12.13
N THR A 85 -21.67 -28.07 -11.71
CA THR A 85 -21.81 -26.68 -12.19
C THR A 85 -20.61 -25.82 -11.76
N ILE A 86 -20.18 -25.94 -10.51
CA ILE A 86 -19.00 -25.27 -9.96
C ILE A 86 -17.76 -25.61 -10.80
N VAL A 87 -17.51 -26.90 -11.08
CA VAL A 87 -16.37 -27.36 -11.89
C VAL A 87 -16.42 -26.76 -13.29
N SER A 88 -17.59 -26.80 -13.94
CA SER A 88 -17.74 -26.26 -15.30
C SER A 88 -17.46 -24.76 -15.37
N ARG A 89 -18.00 -23.97 -14.43
CA ARG A 89 -17.79 -22.52 -14.40
C ARG A 89 -16.36 -22.16 -14.04
N PHE A 90 -15.77 -22.86 -13.06
CA PHE A 90 -14.37 -22.68 -12.72
C PHE A 90 -13.44 -22.88 -13.92
N LYS A 91 -13.67 -23.93 -14.74
CA LYS A 91 -12.84 -24.18 -15.93
C LYS A 91 -12.91 -23.06 -16.97
N ALA A 92 -14.01 -22.33 -17.05
CA ALA A 92 -14.12 -21.16 -17.92
C ALA A 92 -13.25 -19.99 -17.43
N VAL A 93 -13.18 -19.79 -16.10
CA VAL A 93 -12.28 -18.80 -15.47
C VAL A 93 -10.82 -19.25 -15.59
N GLU A 94 -10.51 -20.51 -15.27
CA GLU A 94 -9.16 -21.07 -15.34
C GLU A 94 -8.54 -20.93 -16.74
N ALA A 95 -9.34 -21.04 -17.80
CA ALA A 95 -8.86 -20.92 -19.17
C ALA A 95 -8.37 -19.50 -19.54
N GLN A 96 -8.80 -18.48 -18.80
CA GLN A 96 -8.51 -17.07 -19.07
C GLN A 96 -7.34 -16.52 -18.23
N CYS A 97 -6.94 -17.26 -17.19
CA CYS A 97 -6.01 -16.78 -16.16
C CYS A 97 -4.74 -17.65 -16.07
N ASP A 98 -3.67 -17.07 -15.55
CA ASP A 98 -2.42 -17.76 -15.23
C ASP A 98 -2.46 -18.33 -13.80
N SER A 99 -3.20 -17.67 -12.91
CA SER A 99 -3.49 -18.12 -11.56
C SER A 99 -4.92 -17.76 -11.14
N VAL A 100 -5.51 -18.50 -10.18
CA VAL A 100 -6.88 -18.24 -9.70
C VAL A 100 -6.96 -18.34 -8.18
N VAL A 101 -7.47 -17.30 -7.52
CA VAL A 101 -7.85 -17.34 -6.10
C VAL A 101 -9.29 -17.84 -6.00
N ILE A 102 -9.48 -18.97 -5.33
CA ILE A 102 -10.80 -19.53 -5.09
C ILE A 102 -11.18 -19.30 -3.63
N VAL A 103 -12.27 -18.58 -3.37
CA VAL A 103 -12.72 -18.27 -2.00
C VAL A 103 -13.91 -19.15 -1.65
N GLY A 104 -13.67 -20.19 -0.85
CA GLY A 104 -14.69 -21.10 -0.33
C GLY A 104 -15.72 -20.40 0.56
N SER A 105 -16.81 -21.10 0.86
CA SER A 105 -17.94 -20.55 1.61
C SER A 105 -17.60 -20.18 3.07
N ASP A 106 -18.57 -19.55 3.74
CA ASP A 106 -18.44 -19.04 5.12
C ASP A 106 -19.48 -19.64 6.10
N TYR A 107 -20.29 -20.65 5.70
CA TYR A 107 -21.66 -21.00 6.16
C TYR A 107 -22.04 -20.27 7.44
N THR A 108 -22.88 -19.26 7.27
CA THR A 108 -23.33 -18.38 8.36
C THR A 108 -24.34 -19.04 9.30
N ASP A 109 -24.77 -20.27 9.01
CA ASP A 109 -25.70 -21.05 9.82
C ASP A 109 -24.97 -22.22 10.47
N VAL A 110 -24.62 -22.05 11.75
CA VAL A 110 -24.04 -23.04 12.69
C VAL A 110 -22.81 -23.78 12.14
N ALA A 111 -21.64 -23.51 12.74
CA ALA A 111 -20.40 -24.24 12.45
C ALA A 111 -20.64 -25.76 12.42
N SER A 112 -20.70 -26.33 11.23
CA SER A 112 -21.00 -27.74 10.99
C SER A 112 -19.82 -28.35 10.26
N PRO A 113 -19.23 -29.46 10.75
CA PRO A 113 -18.18 -30.19 10.05
C PRO A 113 -18.52 -30.48 8.58
N ALA A 114 -19.81 -30.67 8.28
CA ALA A 114 -20.31 -30.89 6.92
C ALA A 114 -20.01 -29.76 5.91
N GLU A 115 -19.83 -28.51 6.37
CA GLU A 115 -19.44 -27.42 5.47
C GLU A 115 -17.99 -27.57 5.01
N LEU A 116 -17.09 -27.80 5.96
CA LEU A 116 -15.67 -27.89 5.66
C LEU A 116 -15.43 -29.07 4.74
N GLY A 117 -16.09 -30.20 4.98
CA GLY A 117 -16.10 -31.35 4.09
C GLY A 117 -16.56 -30.99 2.68
N TYR A 118 -17.67 -30.27 2.53
CA TYR A 118 -18.14 -29.87 1.19
C TYR A 118 -17.17 -28.92 0.46
N ASN A 119 -16.54 -27.97 1.17
CA ASN A 119 -15.49 -27.12 0.59
C ASN A 119 -14.25 -27.92 0.19
N ALA A 120 -13.83 -28.88 1.02
CA ALA A 120 -12.73 -29.78 0.74
C ALA A 120 -13.02 -30.62 -0.51
N ARG A 121 -14.24 -31.14 -0.62
CA ARG A 121 -14.72 -31.88 -1.79
C ARG A 121 -14.68 -31.03 -3.07
N ILE A 122 -15.10 -29.76 -2.99
CA ILE A 122 -14.97 -28.83 -4.13
C ILE A 122 -13.48 -28.66 -4.49
N ALA A 123 -12.63 -28.31 -3.53
CA ALA A 123 -11.20 -28.09 -3.77
C ALA A 123 -10.52 -29.30 -4.45
N ALA A 124 -10.83 -30.51 -3.98
CA ALA A 124 -10.34 -31.76 -4.57
C ALA A 124 -10.79 -31.94 -6.04
N ASN A 125 -12.05 -31.62 -6.35
CA ASN A 125 -12.59 -31.72 -7.73
C ASN A 125 -12.06 -30.62 -8.65
N LEU A 126 -11.69 -29.46 -8.10
CA LEU A 126 -11.02 -28.40 -8.84
C LEU A 126 -9.51 -28.64 -9.00
N ALA A 127 -8.96 -29.65 -8.31
CA ALA A 127 -7.52 -29.90 -8.18
C ALA A 127 -6.76 -28.67 -7.67
N ALA A 128 -7.38 -27.93 -6.75
CA ALA A 128 -6.82 -26.72 -6.14
C ALA A 128 -6.38 -27.03 -4.71
N PRO A 129 -5.08 -26.86 -4.37
CA PRO A 129 -4.60 -27.07 -3.01
C PRO A 129 -5.19 -26.03 -2.05
N VAL A 130 -5.44 -26.45 -0.81
CA VAL A 130 -6.22 -25.72 0.19
C VAL A 130 -5.32 -24.91 1.11
N LEU A 131 -5.56 -23.60 1.14
CA LEU A 131 -5.10 -22.71 2.20
C LEU A 131 -6.17 -22.67 3.30
N LEU A 132 -5.90 -23.37 4.40
CA LEU A 132 -6.82 -23.47 5.53
C LEU A 132 -6.66 -22.26 6.46
N VAL A 133 -7.74 -21.51 6.68
CA VAL A 133 -7.79 -20.37 7.59
C VAL A 133 -8.48 -20.76 8.90
N LEU A 134 -7.78 -20.58 10.01
CA LEU A 134 -8.28 -20.82 11.37
C LEU A 134 -8.45 -19.50 12.12
N GLY A 135 -9.48 -19.39 12.96
CA GLY A 135 -9.68 -18.24 13.83
C GLY A 135 -8.85 -18.36 15.12
N GLY A 136 -8.08 -17.32 15.45
CA GLY A 136 -7.36 -17.19 16.71
C GLY A 136 -8.22 -16.65 17.87
N ARG A 137 -9.50 -16.35 17.61
CA ARG A 137 -10.44 -15.76 18.56
C ARG A 137 -11.63 -16.65 18.80
N ASP A 138 -12.10 -16.68 20.04
CA ASP A 138 -13.33 -17.37 20.40
C ASP A 138 -14.55 -16.58 19.94
N GLN A 139 -15.49 -17.26 19.29
CA GLN A 139 -16.71 -16.66 18.76
C GLN A 139 -17.88 -16.74 19.73
N GLN A 140 -17.76 -17.54 20.81
CA GLN A 140 -18.82 -17.73 21.79
C GLN A 140 -18.72 -16.74 22.96
N GLY A 141 -17.57 -16.08 23.15
CA GLY A 141 -17.39 -15.02 24.12
C GLY A 141 -17.86 -13.67 23.59
N GLY A 142 -19.00 -13.17 24.07
CA GLY A 142 -19.37 -11.76 23.84
C GLY A 142 -18.33 -10.85 24.49
N GLY A 143 -17.54 -10.15 23.68
CA GLY A 143 -16.54 -9.20 24.19
C GLY A 143 -17.22 -8.06 24.96
N GLU A 144 -16.59 -7.60 26.05
CA GLU A 144 -17.04 -6.41 26.79
C GLU A 144 -16.82 -5.11 25.99
N GLN A 145 -16.02 -5.16 24.92
CA GLN A 145 -15.66 -4.01 24.06
C GLN A 145 -16.00 -4.27 22.60
N LEU A 146 -16.34 -3.20 21.87
CA LEU A 146 -16.72 -3.24 20.46
C LEU A 146 -15.64 -3.89 19.60
N GLY A 147 -16.02 -4.89 18.81
CA GLY A 147 -15.09 -5.60 17.91
C GLY A 147 -14.04 -6.46 18.60
N THR A 148 -14.13 -6.70 19.93
CA THR A 148 -13.18 -7.56 20.66
C THR A 148 -13.73 -8.96 20.89
N SER A 149 -12.84 -9.94 20.87
CA SER A 149 -13.13 -11.34 21.17
C SER A 149 -11.97 -11.95 21.95
N THR A 150 -12.27 -12.89 22.83
CA THR A 150 -11.26 -13.53 23.67
C THR A 150 -10.28 -14.33 22.80
N ALA A 151 -8.99 -14.15 23.06
CA ALA A 151 -7.95 -14.93 22.38
C ALA A 151 -8.09 -16.42 22.74
N ARG A 152 -7.98 -17.29 21.73
CA ARG A 152 -7.86 -18.73 21.96
C ARG A 152 -6.44 -19.05 22.42
N THR A 153 -6.32 -20.03 23.30
CA THR A 153 -5.00 -20.56 23.66
C THR A 153 -4.39 -21.31 22.48
N PRO A 154 -3.05 -21.40 22.37
CA PRO A 154 -2.39 -22.20 21.34
C PRO A 154 -2.91 -23.65 21.26
N SER A 155 -3.19 -24.27 22.42
CA SER A 155 -3.74 -25.62 22.49
C SER A 155 -5.14 -25.73 21.89
N ALA A 156 -6.01 -24.75 22.11
CA ALA A 156 -7.36 -24.73 21.54
C ALA A 156 -7.31 -24.58 20.01
N VAL A 157 -6.41 -23.72 19.50
CA VAL A 157 -6.18 -23.60 18.05
C VAL A 157 -5.68 -24.92 17.46
N GLY A 158 -4.73 -25.60 18.13
CA GLY A 158 -4.24 -26.91 17.71
C GLY A 158 -5.33 -27.99 17.64
N GLN A 159 -6.29 -27.98 18.56
CA GLN A 159 -7.44 -28.90 18.53
C GLN A 159 -8.36 -28.64 17.32
N ILE A 160 -8.66 -27.38 17.03
CA ILE A 160 -9.46 -27.00 15.85
C ILE A 160 -8.72 -27.40 14.57
N ALA A 161 -7.40 -27.16 14.52
CA ALA A 161 -6.57 -27.59 13.41
C ALA A 161 -6.62 -29.10 13.20
N ALA A 162 -6.51 -29.90 14.25
CA ALA A 162 -6.56 -31.36 14.15
C ALA A 162 -7.89 -31.86 13.54
N LEU A 163 -9.02 -31.31 13.97
CA LEU A 163 -10.34 -31.64 13.41
C LEU A 163 -10.45 -31.23 11.94
N ALA A 164 -10.05 -30.00 11.62
CA ALA A 164 -10.13 -29.47 10.27
C ALA A 164 -9.22 -30.24 9.28
N LEU A 165 -8.01 -30.60 9.72
CA LEU A 165 -7.07 -31.38 8.92
C LEU A 165 -7.59 -32.79 8.65
N SER A 166 -8.23 -33.44 9.63
CA SER A 166 -8.88 -34.74 9.43
C SER A 166 -9.96 -34.66 8.36
N GLU A 167 -10.81 -33.64 8.40
CA GLU A 167 -11.88 -33.43 7.41
C GLU A 167 -11.32 -33.23 5.99
N LEU A 168 -10.25 -32.43 5.83
CA LEU A 168 -9.58 -32.23 4.54
C LEU A 168 -9.03 -33.55 3.98
N GLN A 169 -8.48 -34.40 4.85
CA GLN A 169 -7.93 -35.71 4.47
C GLN A 169 -9.02 -36.69 4.04
N GLU A 170 -10.15 -36.72 4.75
CA GLU A 170 -11.31 -37.57 4.43
C GLU A 170 -11.84 -37.27 3.01
N GLU A 171 -11.91 -35.99 2.65
CA GLU A 171 -12.35 -35.52 1.33
C GLU A 171 -11.22 -35.48 0.28
N ARG A 172 -10.02 -35.95 0.63
CA ARG A 172 -8.82 -36.00 -0.23
C ARG A 172 -8.42 -34.63 -0.79
N ALA A 173 -8.69 -33.56 -0.06
CA ALA A 173 -8.22 -32.23 -0.41
C ALA A 173 -6.73 -32.08 -0.04
N GLU A 174 -5.91 -31.61 -0.98
CA GLU A 174 -4.50 -31.36 -0.70
C GLU A 174 -4.34 -30.11 0.16
N LEU A 175 -3.73 -30.23 1.34
CA LEU A 175 -3.36 -29.07 2.15
C LEU A 175 -2.15 -28.34 1.54
N PHE A 176 -2.31 -27.06 1.25
CA PHE A 176 -1.22 -26.15 0.88
C PHE A 176 -0.49 -25.63 2.12
N ALA A 177 -1.20 -24.91 2.98
CA ALA A 177 -0.69 -24.26 4.18
C ALA A 177 -1.85 -23.95 5.16
N VAL A 178 -1.50 -23.58 6.38
CA VAL A 178 -2.46 -23.13 7.40
C VAL A 178 -2.14 -21.70 7.84
N ILE A 179 -3.15 -20.84 7.87
CA ILE A 179 -3.03 -19.49 8.46
C ILE A 179 -3.95 -19.41 9.66
N VAL A 180 -3.38 -19.13 10.83
CA VAL A 180 -4.16 -18.74 12.01
C VAL A 180 -4.30 -17.23 11.99
N ASN A 181 -5.49 -16.75 11.65
CA ASN A 181 -5.78 -15.32 11.56
C ASN A 181 -6.36 -14.81 12.90
N ARG A 182 -6.15 -13.53 13.20
CA ARG A 182 -6.56 -12.90 14.46
C ARG A 182 -6.00 -13.61 15.70
N ALA A 183 -4.78 -14.15 15.61
CA ALA A 183 -4.10 -14.77 16.73
C ALA A 183 -3.80 -13.76 17.85
N ASP A 184 -3.44 -14.28 19.02
CA ASP A 184 -2.94 -13.48 20.12
C ASP A 184 -1.56 -12.91 19.76
N PRO A 185 -1.35 -11.57 19.74
CA PRO A 185 -0.05 -10.97 19.45
C PRO A 185 1.07 -11.50 20.35
N ASP A 186 0.77 -11.86 21.60
CA ASP A 186 1.75 -12.33 22.56
C ASP A 186 2.07 -13.83 22.42
N ALA A 187 1.30 -14.57 21.62
CA ALA A 187 1.42 -16.02 21.47
C ALA A 187 1.48 -16.50 20.00
N LEU A 188 1.88 -15.65 19.06
CA LEU A 188 1.92 -15.98 17.63
C LEU A 188 2.74 -17.25 17.33
N ALA A 189 3.99 -17.31 17.82
CA ALA A 189 4.88 -18.44 17.57
C ALA A 189 4.34 -19.74 18.18
N ALA A 190 3.92 -19.69 19.46
CA ALA A 190 3.35 -20.84 20.15
C ALA A 190 2.07 -21.36 19.46
N THR A 191 1.24 -20.45 18.93
CA THR A 191 0.04 -20.79 18.17
C THR A 191 0.38 -21.51 16.88
N ALA A 192 1.37 -21.01 16.12
CA ALA A 192 1.83 -21.69 14.91
C ALA A 192 2.42 -23.07 15.21
N ASP A 193 3.20 -23.20 16.29
CA ASP A 193 3.79 -24.49 16.71
C ASP A 193 2.74 -25.51 17.13
N ALA A 194 1.67 -25.09 17.81
CA ALA A 194 0.57 -25.98 18.18
C ALA A 194 -0.15 -26.57 16.97
N VAL A 195 -0.28 -25.80 15.88
CA VAL A 195 -0.84 -26.27 14.62
C VAL A 195 0.15 -27.19 13.88
N ARG A 196 1.45 -26.86 13.85
CA ARG A 196 2.48 -27.72 13.26
C ARG A 196 2.54 -29.10 13.92
N ALA A 197 2.34 -29.14 15.25
CA ALA A 197 2.40 -30.38 16.03
C ALA A 197 1.30 -31.40 15.66
N VAL A 198 0.19 -30.96 15.06
CA VAL A 198 -0.93 -31.83 14.65
C VAL A 198 -0.93 -32.13 13.15
N GLN A 199 0.01 -31.59 12.38
CA GLN A 199 0.14 -31.88 10.96
C GLN A 199 0.87 -33.22 10.72
N GLU A 200 0.31 -34.07 9.86
CA GLU A 200 1.00 -35.31 9.43
C GLU A 200 2.10 -35.03 8.39
N GLN A 201 1.86 -34.05 7.51
CA GLN A 201 2.83 -33.57 6.52
C GLN A 201 3.24 -32.16 6.89
N ALA A 202 4.55 -31.89 6.93
CA ALA A 202 5.06 -30.57 7.22
C ALA A 202 4.67 -29.59 6.09
N ARG A 203 3.65 -28.77 6.34
CA ARG A 203 3.20 -27.69 5.47
C ARG A 203 3.41 -26.35 6.19
N PRO A 204 3.56 -25.22 5.47
CA PRO A 204 3.71 -23.92 6.11
C PRO A 204 2.56 -23.61 7.06
N VAL A 205 2.91 -23.01 8.19
CA VAL A 205 1.95 -22.48 9.17
C VAL A 205 2.38 -21.07 9.53
N TRP A 206 1.46 -20.13 9.33
CA TRP A 206 1.62 -18.72 9.67
C TRP A 206 0.56 -18.28 10.68
N ALA A 207 0.91 -17.31 11.52
CA ALA A 207 -0.01 -16.71 12.49
C ALA A 207 -0.02 -15.19 12.30
N ILE A 208 -1.19 -14.64 12.03
CA ILE A 208 -1.40 -13.20 11.85
C ILE A 208 -2.10 -12.67 13.11
N PRO A 209 -1.57 -11.64 13.79
CA PRO A 209 -2.17 -11.09 14.99
C PRO A 209 -3.53 -10.45 14.71
N GLU A 210 -4.36 -10.35 15.75
CA GLU A 210 -5.57 -9.53 15.66
C GLU A 210 -5.21 -8.04 15.54
N ASP A 211 -5.81 -7.38 14.56
CA ASP A 211 -5.82 -5.94 14.45
C ASP A 211 -7.24 -5.43 14.67
N ARG A 212 -7.40 -4.55 15.67
CA ARG A 212 -8.72 -4.06 16.09
C ARG A 212 -9.38 -3.21 15.02
N THR A 213 -8.62 -2.49 14.20
CA THR A 213 -9.15 -1.62 13.14
C THR A 213 -9.83 -2.43 12.03
N LEU A 214 -9.35 -3.65 11.77
CA LEU A 214 -9.91 -4.52 10.72
C LEU A 214 -11.25 -5.15 11.12
N VAL A 215 -11.50 -5.35 12.41
CA VAL A 215 -12.72 -5.98 12.95
C VAL A 215 -13.75 -4.95 13.40
N ALA A 216 -13.31 -3.72 13.69
CA ALA A 216 -14.16 -2.62 14.08
C ALA A 216 -15.24 -2.31 13.01
N PRO A 217 -16.49 -2.07 13.42
CA PRO A 217 -17.52 -1.62 12.49
C PRO A 217 -17.27 -0.18 12.06
N SER A 218 -17.57 0.14 10.79
CA SER A 218 -17.62 1.52 10.34
C SER A 218 -18.85 2.23 10.89
N ILE A 219 -18.81 3.55 10.99
CA ILE A 219 -19.97 4.36 11.39
C ILE A 219 -21.17 4.10 10.46
N ARG A 220 -20.96 3.83 9.17
CA ARG A 220 -21.99 3.37 8.23
C ARG A 220 -22.60 2.03 8.65
N GLY A 221 -21.77 1.06 9.00
CA GLY A 221 -22.24 -0.24 9.49
C GLY A 221 -23.07 -0.10 10.77
N ILE A 222 -22.66 0.79 11.67
CA ILE A 222 -23.39 1.11 12.89
C ILE A 222 -24.71 1.81 12.59
N LEU A 223 -24.72 2.79 11.69
CA LEU A 223 -25.92 3.49 11.21
C LEU A 223 -26.97 2.48 10.74
N SER A 224 -26.58 1.50 9.91
CA SER A 224 -27.47 0.42 9.47
C SER A 224 -27.91 -0.50 10.62
N ALA A 225 -27.02 -0.86 11.54
CA ALA A 225 -27.35 -1.76 12.66
C ALA A 225 -28.37 -1.17 13.63
N VAL A 226 -28.37 0.15 13.81
CA VAL A 226 -29.29 0.88 14.69
C VAL A 226 -30.53 1.41 13.96
N ASP A 227 -30.78 1.01 12.71
CA ASP A 227 -31.84 1.57 11.87
C ASP A 227 -31.84 3.11 11.86
N GLY A 228 -30.65 3.71 11.86
CA GLY A 228 -30.44 5.13 12.10
C GLY A 228 -30.52 5.99 10.85
N ARG A 229 -30.74 7.29 11.04
CA ARG A 229 -30.65 8.33 10.01
C ARG A 229 -29.52 9.32 10.32
N LEU A 230 -28.70 9.68 9.33
CA LEU A 230 -27.73 10.76 9.48
C LEU A 230 -28.48 12.10 9.56
N VAL A 231 -28.28 12.85 10.63
CA VAL A 231 -28.94 14.15 10.87
C VAL A 231 -28.01 15.32 10.56
N LYS A 232 -26.73 15.21 10.95
CA LYS A 232 -25.68 16.22 10.74
C LYS A 232 -24.31 15.54 10.60
N GLY A 233 -23.31 16.30 10.18
CA GLY A 233 -21.95 15.83 9.97
C GLY A 233 -21.66 15.45 8.53
N ASP A 234 -20.41 15.07 8.28
CA ASP A 234 -19.90 14.77 6.95
C ASP A 234 -20.20 13.31 6.56
N PRO A 235 -20.93 13.06 5.45
CA PRO A 235 -21.19 11.71 4.96
C PRO A 235 -19.92 10.91 4.60
N GLU A 236 -18.81 11.57 4.27
CA GLU A 236 -17.54 10.92 3.95
C GLU A 236 -16.95 10.21 5.19
N LEU A 237 -17.14 10.79 6.37
CA LEU A 237 -16.67 10.24 7.65
C LEU A 237 -17.47 9.04 8.14
N LEU A 238 -18.56 8.66 7.45
CA LEU A 238 -19.27 7.41 7.73
C LEU A 238 -18.40 6.15 7.47
N THR A 239 -17.30 6.31 6.73
CA THR A 239 -16.34 5.24 6.45
C THR A 239 -15.41 4.93 7.63
N ARG A 240 -15.28 5.87 8.59
CA ARG A 240 -14.40 5.75 9.75
C ARG A 240 -14.83 4.61 10.68
N GLU A 241 -13.86 3.96 11.30
CA GLU A 241 -14.06 2.86 12.23
C GLU A 241 -14.39 3.36 13.63
N ALA A 242 -15.28 2.65 14.35
CA ALA A 242 -15.49 2.87 15.77
C ALA A 242 -14.78 1.77 16.58
N LEU A 243 -13.80 2.15 17.41
CA LEU A 243 -13.01 1.21 18.20
C LEU A 243 -13.62 0.89 19.57
N SER A 244 -14.55 1.72 20.02
CA SER A 244 -15.24 1.56 21.29
C SER A 244 -16.62 2.22 21.27
N VAL A 245 -17.44 1.91 22.28
CA VAL A 245 -18.72 2.56 22.51
C VAL A 245 -18.71 3.25 23.86
N VAL A 246 -19.11 4.51 23.90
CA VAL A 246 -19.33 5.26 25.14
C VAL A 246 -20.81 5.55 25.29
N VAL A 247 -21.45 5.02 26.34
CA VAL A 247 -22.85 5.32 26.67
C VAL A 247 -22.91 6.56 27.56
N ALA A 248 -23.28 7.69 26.98
CA ALA A 248 -23.27 9.01 27.61
C ALA A 248 -24.56 9.33 28.36
N GLY A 249 -24.98 8.45 29.28
CA GLY A 249 -26.15 8.68 30.13
C GLY A 249 -25.91 9.66 31.30
N MET A 250 -24.64 9.95 31.63
CA MET A 250 -24.25 10.83 32.73
C MET A 250 -24.18 12.31 32.31
N SER A 251 -23.87 13.22 33.25
CA SER A 251 -23.58 14.63 32.92
C SER A 251 -22.26 14.79 32.15
N MET A 252 -22.09 15.89 31.42
CA MET A 252 -20.88 16.15 30.62
C MET A 252 -19.57 16.05 31.42
N VAL A 253 -19.58 16.48 32.69
CA VAL A 253 -18.43 16.41 33.62
C VAL A 253 -17.96 14.97 33.84
N ASN A 254 -18.86 14.00 33.68
CA ASN A 254 -18.57 12.58 33.84
C ASN A 254 -18.34 11.88 32.49
N VAL A 255 -18.92 12.37 31.40
CA VAL A 255 -18.76 11.76 30.07
C VAL A 255 -17.38 12.09 29.49
N LEU A 256 -16.96 13.36 29.53
CA LEU A 256 -15.70 13.79 28.90
C LEU A 256 -14.46 13.03 29.38
N PRO A 257 -14.26 12.75 30.69
CA PRO A 257 -13.12 11.96 31.16
C PRO A 257 -13.15 10.47 30.76
N ARG A 258 -14.25 9.99 30.18
CA ARG A 258 -14.45 8.60 29.76
C ARG A 258 -14.41 8.43 28.24
N LEU A 259 -14.17 9.51 27.50
CA LEU A 259 -13.95 9.42 26.07
C LEU A 259 -12.67 8.63 25.81
N THR A 260 -12.71 7.84 24.74
CA THR A 260 -11.57 7.11 24.21
C THR A 260 -11.46 7.44 22.73
N GLU A 261 -10.27 7.26 22.15
CA GLU A 261 -10.07 7.48 20.71
C GLU A 261 -11.03 6.63 19.88
N ASP A 262 -11.51 7.23 18.79
CA ASP A 262 -12.41 6.63 17.81
C ASP A 262 -13.68 6.02 18.44
N ALA A 263 -14.15 6.59 19.55
CA ALA A 263 -15.39 6.14 20.18
C ALA A 263 -16.61 6.54 19.35
N VAL A 264 -17.59 5.63 19.25
CA VAL A 264 -18.96 6.03 18.96
C VAL A 264 -19.70 6.33 20.27
N VAL A 265 -20.28 7.52 20.38
CA VAL A 265 -20.90 7.98 21.62
C VAL A 265 -22.41 7.91 21.52
N VAL A 266 -23.06 7.09 22.35
CA VAL A 266 -24.53 6.97 22.43
C VAL A 266 -25.05 7.98 23.44
N VAL A 267 -25.83 8.96 22.98
CA VAL A 267 -26.36 10.07 23.76
C VAL A 267 -27.89 10.03 23.70
N PRO A 268 -28.61 10.06 24.83
CA PRO A 268 -30.06 10.24 24.80
C PRO A 268 -30.43 11.56 24.12
N ALA A 269 -31.39 11.55 23.20
CA ALA A 269 -31.72 12.72 22.36
C ALA A 269 -32.20 13.96 23.17
N ASP A 270 -32.64 13.76 24.41
CA ASP A 270 -33.04 14.82 25.36
C ASP A 270 -31.86 15.41 26.17
N ARG A 271 -30.63 14.88 26.01
CA ARG A 271 -29.40 15.37 26.67
C ARG A 271 -28.58 16.26 25.74
N THR A 272 -29.22 17.32 25.24
CA THR A 272 -28.65 18.22 24.23
C THR A 272 -27.39 18.95 24.71
N GLU A 273 -27.22 19.15 26.02
CA GLU A 273 -26.01 19.74 26.60
C GLU A 273 -24.79 18.81 26.49
N VAL A 274 -25.00 17.49 26.56
CA VAL A 274 -23.92 16.52 26.38
C VAL A 274 -23.49 16.47 24.91
N LEU A 275 -24.45 16.51 23.97
CA LEU A 275 -24.16 16.60 22.54
C LEU A 275 -23.25 17.79 22.23
N LEU A 276 -23.60 18.99 22.69
CA LEU A 276 -22.78 20.19 22.47
C LEU A 276 -21.41 20.08 23.12
N ALA A 277 -21.32 19.53 24.32
CA ALA A 277 -20.04 19.33 25.00
C ALA A 277 -19.11 18.38 24.24
N LEU A 278 -19.65 17.31 23.64
CA LEU A 278 -18.88 16.36 22.83
C LEU A 278 -18.30 17.02 21.58
N LEU A 279 -19.12 17.81 20.87
CA LEU A 279 -18.67 18.51 19.66
C LEU A 279 -17.59 19.56 19.96
N LEU A 280 -17.70 20.26 21.09
CA LEU A 280 -16.68 21.21 21.54
C LEU A 280 -15.39 20.51 21.98
N ALA A 281 -15.50 19.34 22.62
CA ALA A 281 -14.35 18.54 23.04
C ALA A 281 -13.58 17.96 21.85
N ASP A 282 -14.28 17.51 20.81
CA ASP A 282 -13.68 17.05 19.56
C ASP A 282 -12.97 18.20 18.83
N ALA A 283 -13.63 19.35 18.70
CA ALA A 283 -13.07 20.53 18.04
C ALA A 283 -11.87 21.16 18.77
N SER A 284 -11.73 20.95 20.08
CA SER A 284 -10.62 21.55 20.84
C SER A 284 -9.29 20.81 20.65
N GLY A 285 -9.32 19.56 20.17
CA GLY A 285 -8.13 18.69 20.10
C GLY A 285 -7.50 18.36 21.45
N THR A 286 -8.16 18.69 22.57
CA THR A 286 -7.66 18.42 23.93
C THR A 286 -8.25 17.16 24.55
N PHE A 287 -9.20 16.53 23.86
CA PHE A 287 -9.84 15.27 24.24
C PHE A 287 -9.64 14.26 23.11
N PRO A 288 -9.80 12.95 23.41
CA PRO A 288 -9.76 11.93 22.37
C PRO A 288 -10.78 12.22 21.28
N SER A 289 -10.39 11.97 20.03
CA SER A 289 -11.25 12.17 18.87
C SER A 289 -12.38 11.14 18.87
N ILE A 290 -13.58 11.55 18.44
CA ILE A 290 -14.73 10.64 18.37
C ILE A 290 -15.03 10.27 16.91
N ALA A 291 -15.44 9.02 16.68
CA ALA A 291 -15.78 8.53 15.36
C ALA A 291 -17.19 8.95 14.94
N GLY A 292 -18.12 9.10 15.90
CA GLY A 292 -19.48 9.54 15.62
C GLY A 292 -20.35 9.61 16.89
N ILE A 293 -21.53 10.21 16.76
CA ILE A 293 -22.51 10.35 17.84
C ILE A 293 -23.83 9.70 17.41
N ILE A 294 -24.43 8.92 18.31
CA ILE A 294 -25.77 8.33 18.12
C ILE A 294 -26.73 8.98 19.12
N LEU A 295 -27.67 9.75 18.62
CA LEU A 295 -28.82 10.27 19.35
C LEU A 295 -29.90 9.19 19.44
N ASN A 296 -30.09 8.63 20.63
CA ASN A 296 -31.06 7.57 20.84
C ASN A 296 -32.37 8.09 21.45
N GLY A 297 -33.49 7.59 20.97
CA GLY A 297 -34.85 7.89 21.43
C GLY A 297 -35.68 8.61 20.36
N PRO A 298 -37.03 8.47 20.40
CA PRO A 298 -37.93 8.96 19.36
C PRO A 298 -38.20 10.48 19.49
N PHE A 299 -37.18 11.26 19.85
CA PHE A 299 -37.29 12.69 20.07
C PHE A 299 -36.54 13.45 18.97
N PRO A 300 -37.18 14.44 18.32
CA PRO A 300 -36.45 15.36 17.46
C PRO A 300 -35.54 16.28 18.30
N LEU A 301 -34.47 16.77 17.68
CA LEU A 301 -33.67 17.83 18.29
C LEU A 301 -34.51 19.13 18.39
N PRO A 302 -34.42 19.89 19.50
CA PRO A 302 -35.06 21.20 19.56
C PRO A 302 -34.46 22.16 18.51
N GLU A 303 -35.30 23.01 17.91
CA GLU A 303 -34.89 23.95 16.85
C GLU A 303 -33.70 24.84 17.27
N ALA A 304 -33.67 25.30 18.52
CA ALA A 304 -32.57 26.10 19.06
C ALA A 304 -31.23 25.33 19.07
N ILE A 305 -31.27 24.01 19.28
CA ILE A 305 -30.07 23.16 19.23
C ILE A 305 -29.65 22.93 17.79
N GLU A 306 -30.58 22.71 16.86
CA GLU A 306 -30.27 22.61 15.44
C GLU A 306 -29.58 23.87 14.91
N GLN A 307 -30.08 25.06 15.29
CA GLN A 307 -29.45 26.34 14.93
C GLN A 307 -28.03 26.48 15.51
N LEU A 308 -27.79 25.99 16.73
CA LEU A 308 -26.44 25.97 17.32
C LEU A 308 -25.51 25.01 16.56
N LEU A 309 -26.02 23.84 16.18
CA LEU A 309 -25.26 22.87 15.38
C LEU A 309 -24.89 23.42 14.01
N ASP A 310 -25.79 24.18 13.36
CA ASP A 310 -25.51 24.85 12.08
C ASP A 310 -24.41 25.92 12.18
N GLY A 311 -24.26 26.54 13.35
CA GLY A 311 -23.19 27.48 13.64
C GLY A 311 -21.85 26.82 14.00
N LEU A 312 -21.84 25.53 14.32
CA LEU A 312 -20.63 24.77 14.64
C LEU A 312 -20.07 24.13 13.36
N ALA A 313 -18.80 24.39 13.05
CA ALA A 313 -18.10 23.75 11.93
C ALA A 313 -17.67 22.30 12.24
N SER A 314 -18.52 21.51 12.91
CA SER A 314 -18.19 20.12 13.24
C SER A 314 -18.54 19.20 12.07
N ARG A 315 -17.60 18.30 11.75
CA ARG A 315 -17.77 17.28 10.71
C ARG A 315 -18.22 15.94 11.28
N VAL A 316 -18.24 15.77 12.61
CA VAL A 316 -18.58 14.50 13.26
C VAL A 316 -19.98 14.01 12.84
N PRO A 317 -20.12 12.78 12.32
CA PRO A 317 -21.43 12.23 11.99
C PRO A 317 -22.35 12.11 13.21
N ILE A 318 -23.54 12.68 13.12
CA ILE A 318 -24.59 12.59 14.15
C ILE A 318 -25.76 11.78 13.59
N ILE A 319 -25.96 10.59 14.14
CA ILE A 319 -26.98 9.62 13.74
C ILE A 319 -28.13 9.67 14.73
N ALA A 320 -29.39 9.73 14.28
CA ALA A 320 -30.56 9.55 15.13
C ALA A 320 -31.18 8.17 14.96
N THR A 321 -31.61 7.56 16.06
CA THR A 321 -32.34 6.28 16.07
C THR A 321 -33.52 6.34 17.05
N ASP A 322 -34.63 5.69 16.69
CA ASP A 322 -35.82 5.64 17.54
C ASP A 322 -35.69 4.61 18.69
N HIS A 323 -34.60 3.83 18.71
CA HIS A 323 -34.32 2.83 19.75
C HIS A 323 -33.97 3.45 21.11
N GLY A 324 -34.29 2.73 22.19
CA GLY A 324 -33.87 3.10 23.54
C GLY A 324 -32.40 2.77 23.81
N THR A 325 -31.78 3.40 24.82
CA THR A 325 -30.32 3.33 25.07
C THR A 325 -29.76 1.91 25.13
N TYR A 326 -30.47 0.98 25.81
CA TYR A 326 -30.03 -0.42 25.90
C TYR A 326 -30.06 -1.13 24.54
N ASP A 327 -31.16 -1.00 23.79
CA ASP A 327 -31.29 -1.63 22.47
C ASP A 327 -30.30 -1.04 21.46
N THR A 328 -30.12 0.28 21.49
CA THR A 328 -29.07 0.95 20.70
C THR A 328 -27.70 0.38 21.06
N ALA A 329 -27.33 0.31 22.34
CA ALA A 329 -26.02 -0.21 22.75
C ALA A 329 -25.81 -1.67 22.31
N VAL A 330 -26.81 -2.54 22.46
CA VAL A 330 -26.73 -3.95 22.02
C VAL A 330 -26.56 -4.05 20.50
N ARG A 331 -27.30 -3.25 19.73
CA ARG A 331 -27.20 -3.22 18.26
C ARG A 331 -25.85 -2.68 17.78
N VAL A 332 -25.32 -1.65 18.45
CA VAL A 332 -23.97 -1.14 18.17
C VAL A 332 -22.93 -2.22 18.49
N MET A 333 -23.02 -2.88 19.65
CA MET A 333 -22.11 -3.98 20.02
C MET A 333 -22.21 -5.19 19.08
N GLY A 334 -23.39 -5.43 18.51
CA GLY A 334 -23.61 -6.44 17.48
C GLY A 334 -23.25 -5.99 16.06
N ALA A 335 -22.94 -4.71 15.85
CA ALA A 335 -22.54 -4.19 14.55
C ALA A 335 -21.19 -4.81 14.15
N ARG A 336 -21.15 -5.37 12.95
CA ARG A 336 -19.99 -6.12 12.48
C ARG A 336 -19.14 -5.26 11.56
N GLY A 337 -17.83 -5.24 11.78
CA GLY A 337 -16.86 -4.85 10.77
C GLY A 337 -16.92 -5.84 9.61
N ARG A 338 -17.60 -5.48 8.53
CA ARG A 338 -17.29 -6.06 7.23
C ARG A 338 -16.03 -5.35 6.76
N LEU A 339 -15.04 -6.06 6.22
CA LEU A 339 -14.00 -5.46 5.36
C LEU A 339 -14.75 -4.78 4.23
N ALA A 340 -15.11 -3.54 4.45
CA ALA A 340 -16.02 -2.86 3.58
C ALA A 340 -15.17 -2.26 2.47
N ALA A 341 -15.70 -2.34 1.26
CA ALA A 341 -15.17 -1.73 0.04
C ALA A 341 -15.07 -0.18 0.11
N ASP A 342 -15.18 0.40 1.31
CA ASP A 342 -15.31 1.82 1.56
C ASP A 342 -14.13 2.45 2.34
N SER A 343 -13.16 1.66 2.83
CA SER A 343 -11.97 2.18 3.53
C SER A 343 -10.68 1.59 2.95
N ARG A 344 -10.00 2.39 2.11
CA ARG A 344 -8.67 2.07 1.55
C ARG A 344 -7.65 1.78 2.66
N HIS A 345 -7.79 2.45 3.81
CA HIS A 345 -6.96 2.24 4.99
C HIS A 345 -7.04 0.80 5.53
N ARG A 346 -8.24 0.22 5.69
CA ARG A 346 -8.39 -1.18 6.14
C ARG A 346 -7.82 -2.18 5.15
N TYR A 347 -7.97 -1.90 3.85
CA TYR A 347 -7.34 -2.70 2.81
C TYR A 347 -5.81 -2.69 2.96
N ASP A 348 -5.21 -1.50 3.06
CA ASP A 348 -3.77 -1.33 3.20
C ASP A 348 -3.22 -1.99 4.46
N ARG A 349 -3.96 -1.88 5.57
CA ARG A 349 -3.59 -2.49 6.84
C ARG A 349 -3.68 -4.02 6.81
N ALA A 350 -4.74 -4.56 6.22
CA ALA A 350 -4.91 -6.01 6.00
C ALA A 350 -3.76 -6.58 5.19
N LEU A 351 -3.40 -5.89 4.11
CA LEU A 351 -2.29 -6.29 3.24
C LEU A 351 -0.94 -6.18 3.96
N GLY A 352 -0.72 -5.09 4.69
CA GLY A 352 0.47 -4.88 5.51
C GLY A 352 0.70 -6.02 6.50
N LEU A 353 -0.33 -6.41 7.26
CA LEU A 353 -0.28 -7.54 8.19
C LEU A 353 0.00 -8.88 7.51
N PHE A 354 -0.66 -9.14 6.37
CA PHE A 354 -0.42 -10.36 5.62
C PHE A 354 1.04 -10.46 5.19
N GLN A 355 1.59 -9.41 4.60
CA GLN A 355 3.00 -9.34 4.18
C GLN A 355 3.99 -9.43 5.36
N THR A 356 3.65 -8.90 6.55
CA THR A 356 4.54 -9.02 7.73
C THR A 356 4.68 -10.47 8.18
N HIS A 357 3.57 -11.20 8.16
CA HIS A 357 3.42 -12.44 8.93
C HIS A 357 3.35 -13.69 8.05
N VAL A 358 3.18 -13.53 6.73
CA VAL A 358 3.17 -14.61 5.74
C VAL A 358 4.42 -14.50 4.88
N ASP A 359 5.19 -15.59 4.83
CA ASP A 359 6.36 -15.67 3.96
C ASP A 359 5.90 -15.77 2.49
N TYR A 360 5.95 -14.64 1.82
CA TYR A 360 5.56 -14.47 0.43
C TYR A 360 6.36 -15.36 -0.54
N THR A 361 7.67 -15.45 -0.34
CA THR A 361 8.56 -16.24 -1.21
C THR A 361 8.24 -17.72 -1.08
N SER A 362 8.00 -18.19 0.14
CA SER A 362 7.54 -19.55 0.40
C SER A 362 6.18 -19.83 -0.24
N LEU A 363 5.21 -18.91 -0.10
CA LEU A 363 3.88 -19.03 -0.69
C LEU A 363 3.93 -19.17 -2.22
N THR A 364 4.66 -18.28 -2.90
CA THR A 364 4.72 -18.26 -4.37
C THR A 364 5.51 -19.43 -4.94
N THR A 365 6.64 -19.77 -4.32
CA THR A 365 7.49 -20.90 -4.75
C THR A 365 6.75 -22.22 -4.63
N GLN A 366 6.03 -22.45 -3.53
CA GLN A 366 5.30 -23.70 -3.31
C GLN A 366 4.07 -23.84 -4.21
N LEU A 367 3.45 -22.72 -4.60
CA LEU A 367 2.39 -22.74 -5.63
C LEU A 367 2.93 -23.03 -7.03
N GLY A 368 4.26 -23.10 -7.21
CA GLY A 368 4.89 -23.36 -8.49
C GLY A 368 4.70 -22.23 -9.50
N LEU A 369 4.66 -20.99 -8.99
CA LEU A 369 4.68 -19.77 -9.78
C LEU A 369 6.15 -19.46 -10.09
N ALA A 370 6.59 -19.69 -11.33
CA ALA A 370 7.92 -19.26 -11.76
C ALA A 370 7.95 -17.74 -11.84
N GLU A 371 9.09 -17.10 -11.51
CA GLU A 371 9.29 -15.67 -11.75
C GLU A 371 9.02 -15.39 -13.24
N SER A 372 7.97 -14.60 -13.48
CA SER A 372 7.60 -14.19 -14.83
C SER A 372 8.73 -13.34 -15.42
N THR A 373 9.16 -13.62 -16.65
CA THR A 373 10.05 -12.70 -17.40
C THR A 373 9.34 -11.40 -17.77
N VAL A 374 8.01 -11.39 -17.68
CA VAL A 374 7.15 -10.24 -17.90
C VAL A 374 6.94 -9.55 -16.55
N VAL A 375 7.32 -8.27 -16.48
CA VAL A 375 7.11 -7.42 -15.30
C VAL A 375 6.11 -6.35 -15.68
N THR A 376 4.87 -6.47 -15.20
CA THR A 376 3.84 -5.45 -15.41
C THR A 376 4.11 -4.23 -14.51
N PRO A 377 3.50 -3.06 -14.78
CA PRO A 377 3.67 -1.89 -13.93
C PRO A 377 3.26 -2.15 -12.49
N LEU A 378 2.15 -2.86 -12.30
CA LEU A 378 1.64 -3.20 -10.99
C LEU A 378 2.59 -4.14 -10.23
N MET A 379 3.10 -5.19 -10.88
CA MET A 379 4.11 -6.09 -10.29
C MET A 379 5.34 -5.31 -9.83
N PHE A 380 5.78 -4.34 -10.64
CA PHE A 380 6.94 -3.53 -10.33
C PHE A 380 6.70 -2.61 -9.12
N GLU A 381 5.58 -1.88 -9.10
CA GLU A 381 5.21 -1.00 -7.97
C GLU A 381 5.13 -1.77 -6.66
N TYR A 382 4.50 -2.95 -6.68
CA TYR A 382 4.47 -3.82 -5.51
C TYR A 382 5.86 -4.30 -5.09
N GLY A 383 6.71 -4.68 -6.05
CA GLY A 383 8.10 -5.05 -5.79
C GLY A 383 8.90 -3.92 -5.14
N LEU A 384 8.64 -2.66 -5.48
CA LEU A 384 9.26 -1.50 -4.82
C LEU A 384 8.88 -1.44 -3.34
N LEU A 385 7.60 -1.59 -3.01
CA LEU A 385 7.12 -1.50 -1.63
C LEU A 385 7.72 -2.59 -0.74
N GLU A 386 7.78 -3.83 -1.21
CA GLU A 386 8.38 -4.94 -0.44
C GLU A 386 9.86 -4.71 -0.15
N ARG A 387 10.59 -4.23 -1.15
CA ARG A 387 12.03 -3.99 -1.00
C ARG A 387 12.30 -2.85 -0.03
N ALA A 388 11.55 -1.76 -0.14
CA ALA A 388 11.61 -0.65 0.82
C ALA A 388 11.31 -1.12 2.26
N ARG A 389 10.32 -2.01 2.40
CA ARG A 389 9.90 -2.58 3.67
C ARG A 389 10.93 -3.52 4.30
N ALA A 390 11.64 -4.31 3.51
CA ALA A 390 12.58 -5.32 4.00
C ALA A 390 13.72 -4.72 4.86
N ASP A 391 14.07 -3.45 4.64
CA ASP A 391 15.01 -2.67 5.44
C ASP A 391 14.51 -1.22 5.53
N ARG A 392 13.56 -0.97 6.43
CA ARG A 392 12.89 0.34 6.57
C ARG A 392 13.91 1.45 6.80
N ARG A 393 13.77 2.53 6.04
CA ARG A 393 14.61 3.74 6.13
C ARG A 393 13.80 4.92 6.64
N ARG A 394 14.48 5.89 7.27
CA ARG A 394 13.88 7.13 7.78
C ARG A 394 13.79 8.15 6.65
N ILE A 395 12.58 8.48 6.21
CA ILE A 395 12.34 9.41 5.10
C ILE A 395 11.64 10.67 5.62
N VAL A 396 12.22 11.83 5.30
CA VAL A 396 11.62 13.13 5.64
C VAL A 396 10.74 13.65 4.50
N LEU A 397 9.54 14.12 4.86
CA LEU A 397 8.51 14.69 4.00
C LEU A 397 8.32 16.17 4.40
N PRO A 398 8.92 17.12 3.66
CA PRO A 398 8.93 18.53 4.05
C PRO A 398 7.57 19.25 3.98
N GLU A 399 6.62 18.70 3.24
CA GLU A 399 5.38 19.39 2.83
C GLU A 399 4.18 18.90 3.65
N GLY A 400 4.27 18.97 4.99
CA GLY A 400 3.27 18.40 5.91
C GLY A 400 1.87 19.02 5.84
N GLU A 401 1.73 20.20 5.23
CA GLU A 401 0.43 20.86 5.03
C GLU A 401 -0.31 20.35 3.76
N ASP A 402 0.32 19.52 2.92
CA ASP A 402 -0.30 18.99 1.71
C ASP A 402 -1.10 17.71 2.01
N ASP A 403 -2.40 17.72 1.72
CA ASP A 403 -3.29 16.57 1.92
C ASP A 403 -2.80 15.28 1.26
N ARG A 404 -2.12 15.36 0.11
CA ARG A 404 -1.62 14.19 -0.61
C ARG A 404 -0.44 13.57 0.13
N ILE A 405 0.41 14.39 0.76
CA ILE A 405 1.52 13.94 1.60
C ILE A 405 0.97 13.21 2.83
N LEU A 406 -0.05 13.75 3.49
CA LEU A 406 -0.67 13.10 4.66
C LEU A 406 -1.35 11.77 4.30
N ARG A 407 -2.07 11.71 3.18
CA ARG A 407 -2.68 10.47 2.67
C ARG A 407 -1.64 9.42 2.28
N ALA A 408 -0.56 9.84 1.61
CA ALA A 408 0.55 8.95 1.26
C ALA A 408 1.28 8.45 2.52
N ALA A 409 1.53 9.32 3.49
CA ALA A 409 2.16 8.97 4.76
C ALA A 409 1.36 7.91 5.51
N ALA A 410 0.03 8.07 5.61
CA ALA A 410 -0.84 7.07 6.21
C ALA A 410 -0.78 5.71 5.49
N THR A 411 -0.74 5.72 4.15
CA THR A 411 -0.58 4.49 3.34
C THR A 411 0.76 3.80 3.61
N LEU A 412 1.85 4.57 3.62
CA LEU A 412 3.21 4.09 3.87
C LEU A 412 3.38 3.53 5.30
N ILE A 413 2.73 4.14 6.29
CA ILE A 413 2.71 3.67 7.68
C ILE A 413 1.88 2.39 7.81
N ALA A 414 0.67 2.38 7.25
CA ALA A 414 -0.22 1.21 7.32
C ALA A 414 0.40 -0.04 6.69
N ARG A 415 1.17 0.16 5.60
CA ARG A 415 1.92 -0.87 4.87
C ARG A 415 3.34 -1.10 5.39
N ASP A 416 3.76 -0.40 6.45
CA ASP A 416 5.06 -0.60 7.12
C ASP A 416 6.27 -0.41 6.18
N VAL A 417 6.21 0.57 5.27
CA VAL A 417 7.19 0.75 4.18
C VAL A 417 8.44 1.54 4.61
N ALA A 418 8.27 2.57 5.44
CA ALA A 418 9.34 3.47 5.87
C ALA A 418 9.03 4.08 7.24
N ASP A 419 10.04 4.60 7.94
CA ASP A 419 9.85 5.46 9.11
C ASP A 419 9.75 6.90 8.63
N LEU A 420 8.65 7.61 8.95
CA LEU A 420 8.39 8.92 8.37
C LEU A 420 8.63 10.05 9.37
N THR A 421 9.30 11.10 8.91
CA THR A 421 9.28 12.41 9.54
C THR A 421 8.53 13.40 8.67
N ILE A 422 7.51 14.06 9.20
CA ILE A 422 6.74 15.10 8.51
C ILE A 422 7.12 16.47 9.10
N LEU A 423 7.42 17.45 8.26
CA LEU A 423 7.76 18.79 8.73
C LEU A 423 6.52 19.69 8.81
N GLY A 424 6.38 20.42 9.92
CA GLY A 424 5.35 21.44 10.11
C GLY A 424 4.88 21.57 11.56
N ASN A 425 3.75 22.26 11.76
CA ASN A 425 3.16 22.42 13.08
C ASN A 425 2.41 21.15 13.50
N GLN A 426 2.77 20.59 14.66
CA GLN A 426 2.21 19.34 15.16
C GLN A 426 0.69 19.39 15.36
N ALA A 427 0.15 20.47 15.94
CA ALA A 427 -1.28 20.58 16.20
C ALA A 427 -2.09 20.69 14.90
N GLU A 428 -1.59 21.49 13.95
CA GLU A 428 -2.25 21.70 12.65
C GLU A 428 -2.23 20.44 11.79
N ILE A 429 -1.09 19.74 11.74
CA ILE A 429 -0.95 18.48 10.98
C ILE A 429 -1.85 17.39 11.57
N HIS A 430 -1.89 17.22 12.89
CA HIS A 430 -2.78 16.23 13.51
C HIS A 430 -4.26 16.57 13.28
N ALA A 431 -4.65 17.83 13.43
CA ALA A 431 -6.01 18.26 13.15
C ALA A 431 -6.39 17.95 11.69
N ARG A 432 -5.50 18.26 10.74
CA ARG A 432 -5.73 17.99 9.31
C ARG A 432 -5.80 16.50 8.99
N ALA A 433 -4.94 15.68 9.59
CA ALA A 433 -5.00 14.23 9.43
C ALA A 433 -6.33 13.64 9.91
N THR A 434 -6.83 14.10 11.07
CA THR A 434 -8.14 13.74 11.60
C THR A 434 -9.27 14.16 10.64
N GLU A 435 -9.23 15.38 10.10
CA GLU A 435 -10.21 15.85 9.09
C GLU A 435 -10.20 15.01 7.81
N LEU A 436 -9.04 14.51 7.40
CA LEU A 436 -8.87 13.66 6.23
C LEU A 436 -9.24 12.19 6.50
N GLY A 437 -9.45 11.82 7.77
CA GLY A 437 -9.72 10.45 8.20
C GLY A 437 -8.52 9.51 8.02
N VAL A 438 -7.30 10.01 8.20
CA VAL A 438 -6.06 9.24 8.02
C VAL A 438 -5.25 9.15 9.31
N ASP A 439 -4.66 7.98 9.57
CA ASP A 439 -3.80 7.77 10.73
C ASP A 439 -2.32 8.00 10.35
N ILE A 440 -1.71 8.98 11.01
CA ILE A 440 -0.29 9.31 10.92
C ILE A 440 0.40 9.28 12.28
N SER A 441 -0.21 8.65 13.29
CA SER A 441 0.27 8.64 14.68
C SER A 441 1.68 8.06 14.84
N ALA A 442 2.09 7.17 13.93
CA ALA A 442 3.45 6.61 13.90
C ALA A 442 4.49 7.53 13.23
N ALA A 443 4.09 8.61 12.56
CA ALA A 443 5.02 9.59 11.99
C ALA A 443 5.56 10.52 13.08
N GLN A 444 6.84 10.87 12.98
CA GLN A 444 7.40 11.95 13.77
C GLN A 444 7.07 13.29 13.11
N ILE A 445 6.46 14.23 13.85
CA ILE A 445 6.22 15.59 13.35
C ILE A 445 7.26 16.54 13.97
N ILE A 446 8.01 17.26 13.13
CA ILE A 446 9.06 18.19 13.57
C ILE A 446 8.78 19.59 13.00
N SER A 447 8.82 20.60 13.87
CA SER A 447 8.70 21.99 13.43
C SER A 447 10.02 22.49 12.81
N PRO A 448 10.01 23.06 11.59
CA PRO A 448 11.18 23.71 10.99
C PRO A 448 11.68 24.92 11.77
N THR A 449 10.89 25.42 12.72
CA THR A 449 11.19 26.58 13.57
C THR A 449 11.62 26.20 14.99
N ASP A 450 11.82 24.91 15.26
CA ASP A 450 12.33 24.44 16.56
C ASP A 450 13.71 25.05 16.84
N PRO A 451 13.90 25.80 17.94
CA PRO A 451 15.14 26.50 18.22
C PRO A 451 16.37 25.61 18.32
N GLU A 452 16.23 24.36 18.78
CA GLU A 452 17.35 23.41 18.92
C GLU A 452 17.84 22.95 17.55
N TYR A 453 16.92 22.55 16.68
CA TYR A 453 17.26 22.14 15.32
C TYR A 453 17.77 23.32 14.49
N VAL A 454 17.13 24.49 14.57
CA VAL A 454 17.56 25.69 13.84
C VAL A 454 18.98 26.08 14.22
N ALA A 455 19.32 26.13 15.51
CA ALA A 455 20.67 26.46 15.96
C ALA A 455 21.70 25.46 15.40
N ARG A 456 21.44 24.16 15.55
CA ARG A 456 22.31 23.09 15.07
C ARG A 456 22.50 23.11 13.55
N PHE A 457 21.42 23.32 12.80
CA PHE A 457 21.46 23.31 11.34
C PHE A 457 22.12 24.59 10.80
N ALA A 458 21.89 25.73 11.44
CA ALA A 458 22.51 27.00 11.07
C ALA A 458 24.04 26.95 11.18
N GLU A 459 24.57 26.40 12.27
CA GLU A 459 26.01 26.24 12.47
C GLU A 459 26.64 25.38 11.37
N GLU A 460 26.04 24.22 11.08
CA GLU A 460 26.56 23.32 10.06
C GLU A 460 26.42 23.89 8.65
N TYR A 461 25.29 24.52 8.31
CA TYR A 461 25.09 25.13 7.01
C TYR A 461 26.06 26.30 6.77
N ALA A 462 26.28 27.16 7.77
CA ALA A 462 27.29 28.21 7.72
C ALA A 462 28.70 27.63 7.51
N ARG A 463 29.04 26.51 8.17
CA ARG A 463 30.32 25.79 7.96
C ARG A 463 30.46 25.30 6.52
N LEU A 464 29.44 24.63 5.97
CA LEU A 464 29.44 24.12 4.59
C LEU A 464 29.56 25.26 3.56
N ARG A 465 28.97 26.42 3.87
CA ARG A 465 28.90 27.60 2.99
C ARG A 465 29.88 28.71 3.38
N ALA A 466 30.87 28.44 4.23
CA ALA A 466 31.85 29.42 4.69
C ALA A 466 32.62 30.07 3.51
N HIS A 467 32.90 29.30 2.46
CA HIS A 467 33.54 29.78 1.22
C HIS A 467 32.71 30.84 0.44
N LYS A 468 31.40 30.94 0.72
CA LYS A 468 30.49 31.97 0.20
C LYS A 468 30.22 33.08 1.21
N GLY A 469 30.82 33.03 2.40
CA GLY A 469 30.68 34.05 3.45
C GLY A 469 29.35 34.01 4.20
N VAL A 470 28.63 32.87 4.20
CA VAL A 470 27.36 32.73 4.93
C VAL A 470 27.63 32.76 6.44
N THR A 471 26.97 33.67 7.17
CA THR A 471 27.05 33.74 8.64
C THR A 471 26.04 32.81 9.30
N VAL A 472 26.25 32.44 10.57
CA VAL A 472 25.29 31.61 11.33
C VAL A 472 23.91 32.27 11.41
N GLN A 473 23.84 33.60 11.49
CA GLN A 473 22.56 34.33 11.51
C GLN A 473 21.81 34.20 10.18
N GLN A 474 22.49 34.37 9.05
CA GLN A 474 21.88 34.15 7.72
C GLN A 474 21.50 32.68 7.50
N ALA A 475 22.32 31.78 8.04
CA ALA A 475 22.06 30.34 7.98
C ALA A 475 20.80 30.00 8.78
N ALA A 476 20.58 30.58 9.96
CA ALA A 476 19.40 30.36 10.78
C ALA A 476 18.10 30.71 10.03
N ASP A 477 18.07 31.83 9.31
CA ASP A 477 16.92 32.18 8.47
C ASP A 477 16.74 31.15 7.34
N THR A 478 17.83 30.73 6.69
CA THR A 478 17.78 29.80 5.55
C THR A 478 17.32 28.40 5.93
N VAL A 479 17.81 27.86 7.05
CA VAL A 479 17.51 26.47 7.45
C VAL A 479 16.09 26.27 7.94
N THR A 480 15.32 27.34 8.19
CA THR A 480 13.89 27.24 8.51
C THR A 480 13.01 26.94 7.30
N ASP A 481 13.53 27.11 6.08
CA ASP A 481 12.86 26.64 4.86
C ASP A 481 12.78 25.11 4.86
N VAL A 482 11.59 24.55 4.62
CA VAL A 482 11.33 23.11 4.77
C VAL A 482 12.25 22.23 3.91
N SER A 483 12.61 22.68 2.70
CA SER A 483 13.50 21.94 1.80
C SER A 483 14.94 21.97 2.30
N TYR A 484 15.40 23.11 2.86
CA TYR A 484 16.71 23.19 3.52
C TYR A 484 16.74 22.39 4.82
N PHE A 485 15.70 22.49 5.65
CA PHE A 485 15.57 21.77 6.92
C PHE A 485 15.63 20.26 6.70
N GLY A 486 14.81 19.73 5.78
CA GLY A 486 14.81 18.32 5.42
C GLY A 486 16.16 17.85 4.85
N THR A 487 16.80 18.67 4.01
CA THR A 487 18.13 18.37 3.48
C THR A 487 19.20 18.32 4.58
N MET A 488 19.13 19.21 5.57
CA MET A 488 20.02 19.20 6.73
C MET A 488 19.81 17.98 7.62
N MET A 489 18.56 17.52 7.78
CA MET A 489 18.27 16.26 8.47
C MET A 489 18.95 15.07 7.79
N VAL A 490 18.86 14.98 6.46
CA VAL A 490 19.53 13.94 5.67
C VAL A 490 21.05 14.04 5.81
N HIS A 491 21.61 15.24 5.65
CA HIS A 491 23.05 15.50 5.77
C HIS A 491 23.61 15.04 7.12
N LEU A 492 22.93 15.38 8.21
CA LEU A 492 23.32 15.06 9.58
C LEU A 492 22.95 13.65 10.04
N GLY A 493 22.34 12.82 9.18
CA GLY A 493 21.97 11.43 9.50
C GLY A 493 20.76 11.28 10.42
N LEU A 494 19.96 12.34 10.55
CA LEU A 494 18.68 12.33 11.26
C LEU A 494 17.58 11.68 10.41
N ALA A 495 17.71 11.76 9.08
CA ALA A 495 16.96 11.01 8.10
C ALA A 495 17.93 10.34 7.11
N ASP A 496 17.47 9.27 6.46
CA ASP A 496 18.25 8.52 5.47
C ASP A 496 17.96 8.99 4.04
N GLY A 497 16.82 9.65 3.82
CA GLY A 497 16.47 10.31 2.55
C GLY A 497 15.34 11.33 2.67
N MET A 498 15.08 12.08 1.60
CA MET A 498 14.02 13.10 1.54
C MET A 498 13.20 13.00 0.24
N VAL A 499 11.88 13.23 0.36
CA VAL A 499 10.98 13.41 -0.79
C VAL A 499 10.22 14.72 -0.63
N SER A 500 10.31 15.62 -1.61
CA SER A 500 9.67 16.94 -1.63
C SER A 500 9.22 17.29 -3.06
N GLY A 501 8.50 18.39 -3.27
CA GLY A 501 8.14 18.91 -4.59
C GLY A 501 6.64 18.86 -4.93
N ALA A 502 5.79 18.30 -4.05
CA ALA A 502 4.34 18.30 -4.23
C ALA A 502 3.79 19.75 -4.19
N ALA A 503 4.37 20.61 -3.35
CA ALA A 503 4.02 22.02 -3.22
C ALA A 503 5.11 22.97 -3.75
N HIS A 504 6.35 22.50 -3.88
CA HIS A 504 7.49 23.32 -4.29
C HIS A 504 7.87 23.19 -5.78
N THR A 505 8.83 23.99 -6.24
CA THR A 505 9.41 23.84 -7.58
C THR A 505 10.59 22.89 -7.52
N THR A 506 10.83 22.11 -8.59
CA THR A 506 12.02 21.26 -8.73
C THR A 506 13.32 22.01 -8.41
N ALA A 507 13.43 23.28 -8.81
CA ALA A 507 14.61 24.10 -8.50
C ALA A 507 14.76 24.43 -7.01
N HIS A 508 13.63 24.56 -6.27
CA HIS A 508 13.62 24.78 -4.82
C HIS A 508 13.94 23.50 -4.06
N THR A 509 13.43 22.34 -4.51
CA THR A 509 13.75 21.02 -3.93
C THR A 509 15.22 20.64 -4.11
N ILE A 510 15.78 20.82 -5.31
CA ILE A 510 17.11 20.29 -5.66
C ILE A 510 18.26 21.22 -5.24
N ARG A 511 18.04 22.54 -5.19
CA ARG A 511 19.09 23.50 -4.83
C ARG A 511 19.77 23.19 -3.49
N PRO A 512 19.03 22.95 -2.38
CA PRO A 512 19.64 22.54 -1.11
C PRO A 512 20.51 21.29 -1.25
N SER A 513 20.06 20.30 -2.03
CA SER A 513 20.81 19.05 -2.27
C SER A 513 22.18 19.32 -2.89
N PHE A 514 22.28 20.26 -3.83
CA PHE A 514 23.57 20.66 -4.41
C PHE A 514 24.46 21.45 -3.45
N GLU A 515 23.86 22.27 -2.58
CA GLU A 515 24.62 23.10 -1.64
C GLU A 515 25.16 22.30 -0.45
N ILE A 516 24.42 21.29 -0.01
CA ILE A 516 24.65 20.55 1.24
C ILE A 516 25.17 19.14 0.94
N ILE A 517 24.40 18.31 0.21
CA ILE A 517 24.69 16.88 0.02
C ILE A 517 25.78 16.64 -1.03
N LYS A 518 25.73 17.38 -2.15
CA LYS A 518 26.65 17.28 -3.29
C LYS A 518 26.62 15.91 -3.99
N THR A 519 27.40 15.80 -5.08
CA THR A 519 27.55 14.55 -5.83
C THR A 519 28.45 13.55 -5.12
N ARG A 520 28.26 12.27 -5.45
CA ARG A 520 29.16 11.17 -5.05
C ARG A 520 30.57 11.38 -5.61
N PRO A 521 31.61 10.89 -4.92
CA PRO A 521 32.96 10.87 -5.48
C PRO A 521 32.98 10.20 -6.85
N GLY A 522 33.58 10.86 -7.84
CA GLY A 522 33.67 10.34 -9.21
C GLY A 522 32.48 10.68 -10.11
N VAL A 523 31.46 11.38 -9.62
CA VAL A 523 30.30 11.85 -10.42
C VAL A 523 30.31 13.39 -10.48
N GLU A 524 30.38 13.96 -11.68
CA GLU A 524 30.40 15.42 -11.87
C GLU A 524 29.02 16.05 -11.73
N VAL A 525 27.96 15.32 -12.07
CA VAL A 525 26.60 15.85 -12.18
C VAL A 525 25.53 14.94 -11.58
N VAL A 526 24.53 15.56 -10.97
CA VAL A 526 23.28 14.89 -10.60
C VAL A 526 22.38 14.87 -11.83
N SER A 527 21.81 13.71 -12.14
CA SER A 527 20.85 13.53 -13.23
C SER A 527 19.58 12.88 -12.72
N SER A 528 18.60 12.70 -13.61
CA SER A 528 17.38 11.97 -13.27
C SER A 528 17.13 10.82 -14.23
N VAL A 529 16.43 9.80 -13.74
CA VAL A 529 15.85 8.76 -14.58
C VAL A 529 14.35 8.63 -14.32
N PHE A 530 13.62 8.16 -15.33
CA PHE A 530 12.28 7.62 -15.15
C PHE A 530 12.34 6.11 -15.32
N LEU A 531 11.67 5.40 -14.42
CA LEU A 531 11.38 3.97 -14.56
C LEU A 531 10.08 3.88 -15.38
N MET A 532 10.24 3.55 -16.65
CA MET A 532 9.17 3.43 -17.64
C MET A 532 8.63 2.01 -17.61
N ALA A 533 7.56 1.79 -16.84
CA ALA A 533 6.87 0.53 -16.77
C ALA A 533 5.88 0.39 -17.93
N LEU A 534 6.24 -0.42 -18.91
CA LEU A 534 5.36 -0.84 -20.00
C LEU A 534 4.53 -2.05 -19.56
N ALA A 535 3.62 -2.50 -20.42
CA ALA A 535 2.75 -3.64 -20.15
C ALA A 535 3.51 -4.92 -19.78
N ASP A 536 4.74 -5.10 -20.28
CA ASP A 536 5.50 -6.35 -20.15
C ASP A 536 6.88 -6.23 -19.52
N ARG A 537 7.41 -5.02 -19.31
CA ARG A 537 8.76 -4.78 -18.80
C ARG A 537 8.93 -3.36 -18.27
N VAL A 538 10.01 -3.16 -17.53
CA VAL A 538 10.43 -1.83 -17.04
C VAL A 538 11.73 -1.41 -17.71
N LEU A 539 11.76 -0.19 -18.24
CA LEU A 539 12.93 0.43 -18.86
C LEU A 539 13.37 1.66 -18.06
N VAL A 540 14.63 2.04 -18.17
CA VAL A 540 15.19 3.22 -17.50
C VAL A 540 15.51 4.30 -18.53
N TYR A 541 14.92 5.48 -18.40
CA TYR A 541 15.06 6.60 -19.33
C TYR A 541 15.79 7.76 -18.64
N GLY A 542 16.96 8.18 -19.12
CA GLY A 542 17.72 9.28 -18.49
C GLY A 542 18.62 10.04 -19.46
N ASP A 543 19.00 11.30 -19.25
CA ASP A 543 18.37 12.23 -18.33
C ASP A 543 17.08 12.81 -18.96
N CYS A 544 16.07 13.07 -18.13
CA CYS A 544 14.75 13.52 -18.56
C CYS A 544 14.22 14.75 -17.80
N ALA A 545 14.92 15.22 -16.76
CA ALA A 545 14.45 16.33 -15.93
C ALA A 545 15.50 17.36 -15.50
N VAL A 546 16.81 17.04 -15.46
CA VAL A 546 17.79 17.89 -14.76
C VAL A 546 18.71 18.68 -15.70
N ILE A 547 19.44 18.01 -16.59
CA ILE A 547 20.56 18.60 -17.34
C ILE A 547 20.13 18.93 -18.79
N PRO A 548 20.00 20.22 -19.17
CA PRO A 548 19.49 20.61 -20.49
C PRO A 548 20.32 20.09 -21.68
N ASP A 549 21.63 20.29 -21.64
CA ASP A 549 22.57 19.89 -22.70
C ASP A 549 23.85 19.33 -22.06
N PRO A 550 23.91 18.01 -21.80
CA PRO A 550 25.06 17.40 -21.15
C PRO A 550 26.27 17.36 -22.09
N THR A 551 27.46 17.58 -21.55
CA THR A 551 28.74 17.31 -22.24
C THR A 551 28.95 15.79 -22.41
N SER A 552 29.92 15.37 -23.22
CA SER A 552 30.25 13.94 -23.39
C SER A 552 30.65 13.26 -22.06
N VAL A 553 31.35 13.98 -21.18
CA VAL A 553 31.73 13.51 -19.84
C VAL A 553 30.49 13.35 -18.95
N GLN A 554 29.62 14.35 -18.93
CA GLN A 554 28.37 14.31 -18.16
C GLN A 554 27.42 13.22 -18.68
N LEU A 555 27.36 13.02 -19.99
CA LEU A 555 26.55 11.98 -20.60
C LEU A 555 27.05 10.57 -20.25
N ALA A 556 28.38 10.39 -20.10
CA ALA A 556 28.96 9.16 -19.57
C ALA A 556 28.61 8.96 -18.09
N ASP A 557 28.65 10.01 -17.26
CA ASP A 557 28.23 9.96 -15.85
C ASP A 557 26.75 9.57 -15.71
N ILE A 558 25.87 10.15 -16.54
CA ILE A 558 24.45 9.82 -16.61
C ILE A 558 24.28 8.34 -16.94
N ALA A 559 25.00 7.82 -17.93
CA ALA A 559 24.89 6.44 -18.37
C ALA A 559 25.28 5.44 -17.27
N VAL A 560 26.44 5.65 -16.62
CA VAL A 560 26.90 4.79 -15.52
C VAL A 560 25.95 4.87 -14.32
N SER A 561 25.54 6.07 -13.92
CA SER A 561 24.58 6.25 -12.81
C SER A 561 23.24 5.59 -13.11
N SER A 562 22.76 5.68 -14.35
CA SER A 562 21.49 5.06 -14.77
C SER A 562 21.57 3.53 -14.79
N ALA A 563 22.73 2.97 -15.13
CA ALA A 563 22.97 1.52 -15.06
C ALA A 563 22.99 1.01 -13.62
N GLU A 564 23.65 1.75 -12.71
CA GLU A 564 23.61 1.46 -11.27
C GLU A 564 22.18 1.54 -10.73
N THR A 565 21.44 2.59 -11.09
CA THR A 565 20.03 2.74 -10.72
C THR A 565 19.19 1.59 -11.28
N ALA A 566 19.37 1.19 -12.53
CA ALA A 566 18.68 0.05 -13.13
C ALA A 566 18.92 -1.24 -12.32
N GLN A 567 20.18 -1.52 -11.98
CA GLN A 567 20.54 -2.67 -11.17
C GLN A 567 19.94 -2.60 -9.76
N GLN A 568 19.94 -1.42 -9.13
CA GLN A 568 19.25 -1.20 -7.86
C GLN A 568 17.76 -1.48 -7.95
N PHE A 569 17.11 -1.36 -9.12
CA PHE A 569 15.70 -1.68 -9.31
C PHE A 569 15.45 -3.06 -9.94
N GLY A 570 16.45 -3.95 -9.97
CA GLY A 570 16.31 -5.32 -10.47
C GLY A 570 16.25 -5.42 -11.99
N ILE A 571 16.68 -4.37 -12.70
CA ILE A 571 16.70 -4.31 -14.17
C ILE A 571 18.13 -4.60 -14.64
N ASP A 572 18.32 -5.67 -15.42
CA ASP A 572 19.63 -6.01 -16.03
C ASP A 572 20.08 -4.89 -16.99
N PRO A 573 21.17 -4.15 -16.72
CA PRO A 573 21.49 -2.94 -17.45
C PRO A 573 22.10 -3.24 -18.83
N ARG A 574 21.42 -2.77 -19.88
CA ARG A 574 21.89 -2.77 -21.28
C ARG A 574 21.70 -1.36 -21.82
N VAL A 575 22.79 -0.61 -21.89
CA VAL A 575 22.78 0.84 -22.08
C VAL A 575 22.85 1.22 -23.56
N ALA A 576 21.79 1.85 -24.05
CA ALA A 576 21.74 2.47 -25.37
C ALA A 576 21.98 3.97 -25.26
N MET A 577 23.11 4.45 -25.80
CA MET A 577 23.44 5.87 -25.89
C MET A 577 22.78 6.45 -27.15
N LEU A 578 21.63 7.11 -26.97
CA LEU A 578 20.73 7.47 -28.06
C LEU A 578 21.27 8.62 -28.92
N SER A 579 21.02 8.52 -30.22
CA SER A 579 21.29 9.57 -31.20
C SER A 579 20.37 9.40 -32.41
N TYR A 580 20.33 10.39 -33.31
CA TYR A 580 19.65 10.24 -34.60
C TYR A 580 20.45 9.38 -35.60
N SER A 581 21.66 8.93 -35.26
CA SER A 581 22.50 8.03 -36.06
C SER A 581 22.86 6.75 -35.32
N THR A 582 23.14 5.67 -36.07
CA THR A 582 23.58 4.38 -35.53
C THR A 582 24.99 4.03 -36.02
N GLY A 583 25.88 3.59 -35.13
CA GLY A 583 27.22 3.12 -35.51
C GLY A 583 28.13 4.22 -36.06
N GLU A 584 28.86 3.94 -37.15
CA GLU A 584 29.82 4.88 -37.75
C GLU A 584 29.24 5.72 -38.91
N SER A 585 28.00 5.46 -39.34
CA SER A 585 27.47 6.03 -40.59
C SER A 585 27.12 7.53 -40.54
N GLY A 586 26.94 8.09 -39.34
CA GLY A 586 26.61 9.51 -39.16
C GLY A 586 27.76 10.30 -38.55
N SER A 587 27.90 11.55 -38.99
CA SER A 587 28.86 12.54 -38.52
C SER A 587 28.16 13.82 -38.11
N GLY A 588 28.62 14.50 -37.06
CA GLY A 588 28.05 15.75 -36.59
C GLY A 588 28.26 15.94 -35.09
N ALA A 589 28.24 17.18 -34.62
CA ALA A 589 28.58 17.52 -33.24
C ALA A 589 27.81 16.67 -32.19
N ASP A 590 26.51 16.47 -32.38
CA ASP A 590 25.69 15.67 -31.46
C ASP A 590 26.00 14.18 -31.53
N VAL A 591 26.30 13.65 -32.72
CA VAL A 591 26.69 12.23 -32.91
C VAL A 591 28.07 11.98 -32.31
N ASP A 592 29.01 12.90 -32.53
CA ASP A 592 30.38 12.83 -32.02
C ASP A 592 30.40 12.99 -30.50
N LYS A 593 29.52 13.83 -29.94
CA LYS A 593 29.28 13.95 -28.49
C LYS A 593 28.88 12.61 -27.87
N VAL A 594 27.89 11.94 -28.45
CA VAL A 594 27.41 10.63 -27.98
C VAL A 594 28.47 9.53 -28.18
N ARG A 595 29.21 9.57 -29.29
CA ARG A 595 30.31 8.63 -29.57
C ARG A 595 31.43 8.77 -28.53
N ALA A 596 31.83 10.00 -28.22
CA ALA A 596 32.84 10.27 -27.19
C ALA A 596 32.35 9.82 -25.81
N ALA A 597 31.08 10.09 -25.46
CA ALA A 597 30.48 9.62 -24.21
C ALA A 597 30.48 8.09 -24.12
N THR A 598 30.13 7.40 -25.20
CA THR A 598 30.10 5.92 -25.25
C THR A 598 31.49 5.34 -25.01
N ALA A 599 32.54 5.94 -25.60
CA ALA A 599 33.92 5.51 -25.36
C ALA A 599 34.33 5.70 -23.89
N LEU A 600 33.94 6.81 -23.26
CA LEU A 600 34.18 7.05 -21.85
C LEU A 600 33.45 6.05 -20.94
N VAL A 601 32.22 5.66 -21.27
CA VAL A 601 31.50 4.61 -20.51
C VAL A 601 32.26 3.28 -20.60
N ARG A 602 32.72 2.88 -21.80
CA ARG A 602 33.49 1.64 -21.98
C ARG A 602 34.83 1.65 -21.23
N GLU A 603 35.45 2.82 -21.09
CA GLU A 603 36.68 2.98 -20.30
C GLU A 603 36.41 2.86 -18.79
N ARG A 604 35.33 3.48 -18.32
CA ARG A 604 35.01 3.59 -16.88
C ARG A 604 34.33 2.35 -16.31
N ALA A 605 33.52 1.66 -17.11
CA ALA A 605 32.78 0.45 -16.73
C ALA A 605 32.86 -0.61 -17.86
N PRO A 606 34.02 -1.27 -18.04
CA PRO A 606 34.25 -2.21 -19.16
C PRO A 606 33.29 -3.41 -19.21
N GLU A 607 32.74 -3.81 -18.06
CA GLU A 607 31.77 -4.89 -17.91
C GLU A 607 30.34 -4.50 -18.30
N LEU A 608 30.04 -3.21 -18.40
CA LEU A 608 28.70 -2.71 -18.71
C LEU A 608 28.40 -2.85 -20.21
N PRO A 609 27.35 -3.60 -20.61
CA PRO A 609 26.93 -3.66 -22.00
C PRO A 609 26.44 -2.27 -22.45
N VAL A 610 27.22 -1.61 -23.30
CA VAL A 610 26.91 -0.27 -23.82
C VAL A 610 27.10 -0.19 -25.34
N GLU A 611 26.11 0.38 -26.01
CA GLU A 611 26.14 0.65 -27.45
C GLU A 611 25.72 2.09 -27.75
N GLY A 612 26.46 2.71 -28.67
CA GLY A 612 26.31 4.14 -28.94
C GLY A 612 27.29 4.66 -29.98
N PRO A 613 26.90 5.67 -30.78
CA PRO A 613 25.56 6.21 -30.92
C PRO A 613 24.60 5.20 -31.57
N ILE A 614 23.37 5.12 -31.07
CA ILE A 614 22.32 4.20 -31.59
C ILE A 614 20.98 4.91 -31.69
N GLN A 615 20.22 4.63 -32.75
CA GLN A 615 18.84 5.13 -32.88
C GLN A 615 17.87 4.34 -31.98
N TYR A 616 16.78 4.99 -31.58
CA TYR A 616 15.78 4.39 -30.70
C TYR A 616 15.18 3.10 -31.28
N ASP A 617 14.89 3.07 -32.59
CA ASP A 617 14.38 1.88 -33.28
C ASP A 617 15.35 0.69 -33.19
N ALA A 618 16.65 0.94 -33.40
CA ALA A 618 17.70 -0.07 -33.30
C ALA A 618 17.96 -0.52 -31.86
N ALA A 619 17.72 0.34 -30.87
CA ALA A 619 17.85 0.01 -29.45
C ALA A 619 16.68 -0.84 -28.94
N ALA A 620 15.45 -0.55 -29.39
CA ALA A 620 14.21 -1.14 -28.88
C ALA A 620 13.66 -2.32 -29.69
N ASP A 621 13.86 -2.36 -31.01
CA ASP A 621 13.28 -3.38 -31.89
C ASP A 621 14.32 -4.41 -32.35
N ALA A 622 14.09 -5.68 -32.03
CA ALA A 622 15.00 -6.78 -32.36
C ALA A 622 15.16 -7.03 -33.87
N ALA A 623 14.13 -6.77 -34.68
CA ALA A 623 14.21 -6.94 -36.13
C ALA A 623 15.05 -5.82 -36.78
N VAL A 624 14.88 -4.56 -36.31
CA VAL A 624 15.71 -3.42 -36.74
C VAL A 624 17.16 -3.61 -36.27
N ALA A 625 17.36 -4.05 -35.03
CA ALA A 625 18.67 -4.35 -34.48
C ALA A 625 19.43 -5.38 -35.33
N LYS A 626 18.77 -6.46 -35.75
CA LYS A 626 19.38 -7.49 -36.62
C LYS A 626 19.86 -6.94 -37.96
N ALA A 627 19.21 -5.89 -38.47
CA ALA A 627 19.60 -5.25 -39.73
C ALA A 627 20.73 -4.23 -39.55
N LYS A 628 20.71 -3.43 -38.47
CA LYS A 628 21.66 -2.33 -38.26
C LYS A 628 22.90 -2.73 -37.46
N LEU A 629 22.75 -3.60 -36.45
CA LEU A 629 23.78 -3.98 -35.47
C LEU A 629 23.58 -5.45 -34.99
N PRO A 630 23.77 -6.46 -35.85
CA PRO A 630 23.43 -7.86 -35.55
C PRO A 630 24.25 -8.48 -34.39
N ASP A 631 25.48 -8.02 -34.17
CA ASP A 631 26.40 -8.58 -33.16
C ASP A 631 26.39 -7.81 -31.83
N SER A 632 25.53 -6.79 -31.69
CA SER A 632 25.48 -5.98 -30.46
C SER A 632 24.75 -6.70 -29.33
N ALA A 633 25.33 -6.67 -28.12
CA ALA A 633 24.70 -7.21 -26.91
C ALA A 633 23.56 -6.31 -26.37
N VAL A 634 23.41 -5.10 -26.92
CA VAL A 634 22.46 -4.07 -26.49
C VAL A 634 21.34 -3.85 -27.52
N ALA A 635 21.67 -3.80 -28.81
CA ALA A 635 20.68 -3.48 -29.85
C ALA A 635 19.48 -4.44 -29.82
N GLY A 636 18.27 -3.88 -29.87
CA GLY A 636 16.99 -4.62 -29.80
C GLY A 636 16.68 -5.24 -28.43
N ARG A 637 17.54 -4.99 -27.43
CA ARG A 637 17.46 -5.54 -26.07
C ARG A 637 17.80 -4.49 -25.01
N ALA A 638 17.83 -3.21 -25.38
CA ALA A 638 18.21 -2.16 -24.46
C ALA A 638 17.19 -2.05 -23.33
N THR A 639 17.68 -1.91 -22.11
CA THR A 639 16.87 -1.70 -20.89
C THR A 639 17.09 -0.31 -20.31
N VAL A 640 18.21 0.33 -20.64
CA VAL A 640 18.58 1.68 -20.20
C VAL A 640 18.80 2.55 -21.44
N PHE A 641 18.04 3.64 -21.56
CA PHE A 641 18.01 4.55 -22.69
C PHE A 641 18.56 5.90 -22.26
N ILE A 642 19.73 6.27 -22.79
CA ILE A 642 20.42 7.50 -22.44
C ILE A 642 20.21 8.55 -23.52
N PHE A 643 19.45 9.60 -23.22
CA PHE A 643 19.12 10.68 -24.15
C PHE A 643 20.26 11.70 -24.27
N PRO A 644 20.51 12.24 -25.47
CA PRO A 644 21.62 13.17 -25.72
C PRO A 644 21.41 14.56 -25.13
N ASP A 645 20.17 14.93 -24.82
CA ASP A 645 19.76 16.22 -24.27
C ASP A 645 18.35 16.13 -23.62
N LEU A 646 18.01 17.14 -22.82
CA LEU A 646 16.76 17.19 -22.06
C LEU A 646 15.52 17.35 -22.95
N ASN A 647 15.60 18.07 -24.06
CA ASN A 647 14.44 18.23 -24.95
C ASN A 647 14.06 16.87 -25.54
N THR A 648 15.04 16.10 -25.99
CA THR A 648 14.83 14.74 -26.51
C THR A 648 14.29 13.83 -25.41
N GLY A 649 14.92 13.79 -24.23
CA GLY A 649 14.49 12.94 -23.11
C GLY A 649 13.08 13.27 -22.61
N ASN A 650 12.81 14.55 -22.30
CA ASN A 650 11.55 15.00 -21.72
C ASN A 650 10.36 14.75 -22.66
N ASN A 651 10.51 15.07 -23.95
CA ASN A 651 9.45 14.81 -24.92
C ASN A 651 9.24 13.31 -25.14
N THR A 652 10.31 12.52 -25.19
CA THR A 652 10.20 11.08 -25.49
C THR A 652 9.52 10.32 -24.36
N TYR A 653 9.91 10.49 -23.09
CA TYR A 653 9.28 9.73 -22.00
C TYR A 653 7.79 10.06 -21.89
N LYS A 654 7.41 11.34 -22.05
CA LYS A 654 6.01 11.78 -22.04
C LYS A 654 5.22 11.24 -23.23
N ALA A 655 5.83 11.24 -24.42
CA ALA A 655 5.21 10.68 -25.61
C ALA A 655 4.94 9.18 -25.42
N VAL A 656 5.92 8.42 -24.91
CA VAL A 656 5.75 6.99 -24.61
C VAL A 656 4.70 6.76 -23.52
N GLN A 657 4.76 7.51 -22.41
CA GLN A 657 3.74 7.44 -21.35
C GLN A 657 2.32 7.61 -21.90
N ARG A 658 2.11 8.64 -22.73
CA ARG A 658 0.77 8.99 -23.24
C ARG A 658 0.29 8.09 -24.39
N SER A 659 1.19 7.60 -25.22
CA SER A 659 0.82 6.82 -26.42
C SER A 659 0.80 5.32 -26.19
N ALA A 660 1.65 4.80 -25.30
CA ALA A 660 1.73 3.37 -24.99
C ALA A 660 1.00 2.98 -23.71
N GLY A 661 0.40 3.94 -23.00
CA GLY A 661 -0.22 3.69 -21.69
C GLY A 661 0.78 3.24 -20.63
N ALA A 662 2.06 3.55 -20.81
CA ALA A 662 3.11 3.19 -19.86
C ALA A 662 2.98 4.03 -18.58
N VAL A 663 3.27 3.43 -17.44
CA VAL A 663 3.40 4.14 -16.16
C VAL A 663 4.84 4.67 -16.07
N ALA A 664 4.99 5.96 -15.81
CA ALA A 664 6.29 6.60 -15.69
C ALA A 664 6.51 6.97 -14.22
N ILE A 665 7.45 6.27 -13.56
CA ILE A 665 7.75 6.47 -12.14
C ILE A 665 9.02 7.31 -12.01
N GLY A 666 8.94 8.47 -11.39
CA GLY A 666 10.03 9.43 -11.24
C GLY A 666 9.59 10.90 -11.33
N PRO A 667 10.53 11.85 -11.46
CA PRO A 667 11.96 11.64 -11.71
C PRO A 667 12.71 11.09 -10.49
N VAL A 668 13.51 10.05 -10.70
CA VAL A 668 14.43 9.50 -9.69
C VAL A 668 15.78 10.18 -9.85
N LEU A 669 16.17 11.00 -8.88
CA LEU A 669 17.47 11.66 -8.86
C LEU A 669 18.58 10.66 -8.54
N GLN A 670 19.69 10.79 -9.25
CA GLN A 670 20.85 9.90 -9.12
C GLN A 670 22.15 10.69 -9.15
N GLY A 671 23.16 10.15 -8.47
CA GLY A 671 24.50 10.76 -8.36
C GLY A 671 24.71 11.61 -7.11
N LEU A 672 23.70 11.82 -6.26
CA LEU A 672 23.84 12.47 -4.94
C LEU A 672 24.49 11.55 -3.89
N ASN A 673 25.22 12.12 -2.92
CA ASN A 673 25.79 11.36 -1.79
C ASN A 673 24.74 10.71 -0.90
N LYS A 674 23.58 11.35 -0.77
CA LYS A 674 22.43 10.86 -0.01
C LYS A 674 21.16 11.08 -0.82
N PRO A 675 20.18 10.18 -0.76
CA PRO A 675 19.03 10.21 -1.65
C PRO A 675 18.08 11.35 -1.30
N ILE A 676 17.80 12.17 -2.31
CA ILE A 676 16.78 13.21 -2.28
C ILE A 676 16.05 13.12 -3.61
N ASN A 677 14.71 13.05 -3.59
CA ASN A 677 13.90 13.01 -4.79
C ASN A 677 12.90 14.17 -4.84
N ASP A 678 12.56 14.56 -6.06
CA ASP A 678 11.58 15.60 -6.38
C ASP A 678 10.30 14.97 -6.90
N LEU A 679 9.17 15.50 -6.45
CA LEU A 679 7.84 15.19 -6.93
C LEU A 679 7.41 16.25 -7.94
N SER A 680 6.56 15.83 -8.88
CA SER A 680 5.82 16.80 -9.67
C SER A 680 4.77 17.49 -8.79
N ARG A 681 4.52 18.79 -9.00
CA ARG A 681 3.38 19.47 -8.34
C ARG A 681 2.03 18.82 -8.65
N GLY A 682 1.92 18.09 -9.76
CA GLY A 682 0.74 17.32 -10.14
C GLY A 682 0.76 15.86 -9.66
N ALA A 683 1.69 15.47 -8.79
CA ALA A 683 1.82 14.11 -8.29
C ALA A 683 0.53 13.67 -7.57
N LEU A 684 0.11 12.44 -7.85
CA LEU A 684 -0.96 11.74 -7.17
C LEU A 684 -0.43 11.12 -5.87
N VAL A 685 -1.34 10.66 -5.00
CA VAL A 685 -0.97 9.97 -3.75
C VAL A 685 -0.08 8.75 -4.04
N ASP A 686 -0.42 7.98 -5.07
CA ASP A 686 0.35 6.79 -5.45
C ASP A 686 1.75 7.13 -5.97
N ASP A 687 1.92 8.26 -6.68
CA ASP A 687 3.23 8.76 -7.11
C ASP A 687 4.12 9.09 -5.90
N ILE A 688 3.54 9.66 -4.84
CA ILE A 688 4.24 9.98 -3.59
C ILE A 688 4.67 8.69 -2.89
N VAL A 689 3.75 7.73 -2.75
CA VAL A 689 4.03 6.41 -2.15
C VAL A 689 5.19 5.72 -2.88
N ASN A 690 5.15 5.68 -4.21
CA ASN A 690 6.19 5.08 -5.03
C ASN A 690 7.54 5.82 -4.91
N THR A 691 7.52 7.15 -4.89
CA THR A 691 8.74 7.96 -4.77
C THR A 691 9.39 7.79 -3.39
N VAL A 692 8.61 7.68 -2.32
CA VAL A 692 9.13 7.38 -0.97
C VAL A 692 9.76 5.99 -0.93
N ALA A 693 9.11 4.98 -1.50
CA ALA A 693 9.66 3.63 -1.58
C ALA A 693 10.98 3.58 -2.39
N ILE A 694 11.04 4.27 -3.52
CA ILE A 694 12.26 4.44 -4.33
C ILE A 694 13.37 5.10 -3.50
N THR A 695 13.06 6.17 -2.79
CA THR A 695 14.03 6.89 -1.95
C THR A 695 14.55 6.02 -0.82
N ALA A 696 13.68 5.21 -0.20
CA ALA A 696 14.08 4.22 0.80
C ALA A 696 15.02 3.16 0.21
N ILE A 697 14.73 2.61 -0.97
CA ILE A 697 15.61 1.65 -1.66
C ILE A 697 16.96 2.28 -2.00
N GLN A 698 17.01 3.52 -2.48
CA GLN A 698 18.27 4.23 -2.72
C GLN A 698 19.08 4.41 -1.43
N ALA A 699 18.41 4.67 -0.30
CA ALA A 699 19.04 4.75 1.02
C ALA A 699 19.50 3.37 1.55
N GLN A 700 18.87 2.27 1.13
CA GLN A 700 19.32 0.91 1.45
C GLN A 700 20.62 0.53 0.75
N GLY A 701 20.77 0.95 -0.52
CA GLY A 701 21.95 0.66 -1.35
C GLY A 701 23.16 1.54 -1.09
N GLY A 702 23.04 2.58 -0.26
CA GLY A 702 24.16 3.44 0.12
C GLY A 702 25.09 2.74 1.11
N VAL A 703 26.36 2.57 0.74
CA VAL A 703 27.41 2.18 1.69
C VAL A 703 27.54 3.32 2.72
N ALA A 704 27.36 2.98 4.00
CA ALA A 704 27.49 3.88 5.15
C ALA A 704 28.86 4.58 5.21
#